data_AF-I1P627-F1
#
_entry.id   AF-I1P627-F1
#
_cell.length_a   1.000
_cell.length_b   1.000
_cell.length_c   1.000
_cell.angle_alpha   90.00
_cell.angle_beta   90.00
_cell.angle_gamma   90.00
#
_symmetry.space_group_name_H-M   'P 1'
#
loop_
_entity.id
_entity.type
_entity.pdbx_description
1 polymer ?
#
loop_
_entity_poly.entity_id
_entity_poly.type
_entity_poly.pdbx_seq_one_letter_code
_entity_poly.pdbx_strand_id
1 'polypeptide(L)'
;MVTGGAVPAAAPVWKGKVKSVPSGDTVVIMDTSKAEEVIPPPEMSVTLSCIIAPSLARRGGMDEPFAWESREYLRRLLIGQDVRFRVEYTASPSGRKFGMVFFAEKNVACMVVAAGLAKVKEQGQKGEISPYVAELLRLETIARDQGLGRWSKLPGALESSIRDLPPSTIGDGRSFDAKGFVAENKGKSLEAIVEHVRDGSTIRVHLIPSFLYVQVYVAGVQAPSMGRRATPPPNAQAGVGNGAANGEASATPAPMAAAQKLLASADIYSEVPPDRFGQEAKHFTETRVLNREVRIVMEGTDNFNNIFGSVYYSDGDVVKDLALDLVQNGLAKYVEWSANVLDPQLKTKLRNADLQVKKEQLRIWTGFKPPVTNTKPIHNQKFTGKVIEVVNGYCLVIADDAEPYGSPSAERRVNLSSIRPPKFEKPSEENKSSEQFARIAKEFLRTRLIGKQVNVSMEYSRRINIADGQIAGPRTNSTETRVLEYGSVFLPSSSHADGETATSSYSSNNQLGINVAALLLSRGLADITRHRDYEDRSHHYDALIAAHARAEKTKKGYHSKKECPPIHMTDLTRVPKKAKEFLHLLQRSRRHSAIVEYVFSGHRFKVTIPKETCTIAFALSGVRCPGRDEPYSDEAITMMRRRILQRNVEVHINSLLCPVL
;
A
#
# COMPACT_ATOMS: atom_id res chain seq x y z
N MET A 1 -39.52 -72.64 10.59
CA MET A 1 -39.53 -71.19 10.29
C MET A 1 -38.35 -70.56 11.00
N VAL A 2 -37.25 -70.33 10.28
CA VAL A 2 -36.07 -69.61 10.79
C VAL A 2 -36.08 -68.26 10.09
N THR A 3 -36.39 -67.20 10.84
CA THR A 3 -36.41 -65.83 10.34
C THR A 3 -34.96 -65.36 10.19
N GLY A 4 -34.54 -65.16 8.93
CA GLY A 4 -33.25 -64.58 8.58
C GLY A 4 -33.13 -63.16 9.12
N GLY A 5 -32.09 -62.91 9.92
CA GLY A 5 -31.71 -61.57 10.36
C GLY A 5 -31.30 -60.74 9.15
N ALA A 6 -31.94 -59.59 8.98
CA ALA A 6 -31.59 -58.61 7.98
C ALA A 6 -30.20 -58.03 8.29
N VAL A 7 -29.29 -58.10 7.31
CA VAL A 7 -28.01 -57.39 7.35
C VAL A 7 -28.33 -55.88 7.28
N PRO A 8 -27.84 -55.04 8.21
CA PRO A 8 -28.08 -53.60 8.14
C PRO A 8 -27.44 -53.03 6.86
N ALA A 9 -28.21 -52.22 6.13
CA ALA A 9 -27.75 -51.56 4.91
C ALA A 9 -26.45 -50.79 5.17
N ALA A 10 -25.39 -51.14 4.44
CA ALA A 10 -24.08 -50.53 4.63
C ALA A 10 -24.17 -49.01 4.42
N ALA A 11 -23.77 -48.23 5.43
CA ALA A 11 -23.82 -46.77 5.35
C ALA A 11 -23.05 -46.26 4.10
N PRO A 12 -23.51 -45.17 3.47
CA PRO A 12 -22.88 -44.64 2.26
C PRO A 12 -21.41 -44.28 2.49
N VAL A 13 -20.57 -44.56 1.50
CA VAL A 13 -19.15 -44.21 1.49
C VAL A 13 -18.97 -42.95 0.67
N TRP A 14 -18.38 -41.93 1.27
CA TRP A 14 -18.09 -40.66 0.62
C TRP A 14 -16.60 -40.54 0.31
N LYS A 15 -16.27 -39.69 -0.66
CA LYS A 15 -14.91 -39.29 -1.01
C LYS A 15 -14.76 -37.80 -0.81
N GLY A 16 -13.59 -37.35 -0.39
CA GLY A 16 -13.29 -35.93 -0.28
C GLY A 16 -11.84 -35.68 0.07
N LYS A 17 -11.46 -34.40 0.08
CA LYS A 17 -10.09 -33.96 0.35
C LYS A 17 -9.99 -33.40 1.76
N VAL A 18 -8.98 -33.80 2.52
CA VAL A 18 -8.80 -33.32 3.89
C VAL A 18 -8.31 -31.87 3.88
N LYS A 19 -9.09 -31.00 4.55
CA LYS A 19 -8.86 -29.56 4.68
C LYS A 19 -8.03 -29.20 5.90
N SER A 20 -8.39 -29.76 7.05
CA SER A 20 -7.78 -29.42 8.33
C SER A 20 -7.88 -30.56 9.33
N VAL A 21 -6.97 -30.55 10.30
CA VAL A 21 -6.90 -31.51 11.42
C VAL A 21 -7.02 -30.73 12.73
N PRO A 22 -8.24 -30.57 13.27
CA PRO A 22 -8.45 -29.86 14.55
C PRO A 22 -7.92 -30.61 15.78
N SER A 23 -7.90 -31.95 15.77
CA SER A 23 -7.42 -32.78 16.88
C SER A 23 -6.85 -34.12 16.39
N GLY A 24 -6.16 -34.86 17.27
CA GLY A 24 -5.58 -36.18 16.97
C GLY A 24 -6.58 -37.30 16.64
N ASP A 25 -7.88 -37.01 16.67
CA ASP A 25 -8.97 -37.93 16.34
C ASP A 25 -10.02 -37.34 15.39
N THR A 26 -9.87 -36.10 14.92
CA THR A 26 -10.90 -35.42 14.13
C THR A 26 -10.28 -34.76 12.90
N VAL A 27 -10.92 -34.96 11.75
CA VAL A 27 -10.51 -34.39 10.46
C VAL A 27 -11.68 -33.66 9.81
N VAL A 28 -11.39 -32.57 9.12
CA VAL A 28 -12.37 -31.84 8.30
C VAL A 28 -12.12 -32.18 6.85
N ILE A 29 -13.15 -32.68 6.17
CA ILE A 29 -13.08 -33.17 4.80
C ILE A 29 -13.98 -32.28 3.93
N MET A 30 -13.43 -31.78 2.82
CA MET A 30 -14.15 -31.04 1.79
C MET A 30 -14.65 -32.00 0.72
N ASP A 31 -15.92 -31.84 0.30
CA ASP A 31 -16.46 -32.52 -0.86
C ASP A 31 -16.01 -31.81 -2.14
N THR A 32 -15.04 -32.39 -2.83
CA THR A 32 -14.48 -31.81 -4.07
C THR A 32 -15.35 -32.07 -5.30
N SER A 33 -16.39 -32.90 -5.21
CA SER A 33 -17.27 -33.21 -6.35
C SER A 33 -18.10 -32.02 -6.81
N LYS A 34 -18.31 -31.03 -5.92
CA LYS A 34 -19.11 -29.82 -6.19
C LYS A 34 -18.27 -28.54 -6.20
N ALA A 35 -16.95 -28.65 -6.29
CA ALA A 35 -16.04 -27.51 -6.11
C ALA A 35 -16.15 -26.44 -7.21
N GLU A 36 -16.64 -26.79 -8.39
CA GLU A 36 -16.88 -25.84 -9.50
C GLU A 36 -18.22 -25.11 -9.39
N GLU A 37 -19.21 -25.70 -8.71
CA GLU A 37 -20.57 -25.15 -8.57
C GLU A 37 -20.73 -24.32 -7.29
N VAL A 38 -20.05 -24.72 -6.20
CA VAL A 38 -20.18 -24.10 -4.87
C VAL A 38 -18.80 -23.82 -4.30
N ILE A 39 -18.51 -22.54 -4.06
CA ILE A 39 -17.28 -22.08 -3.40
C ILE A 39 -17.66 -21.29 -2.14
N PRO A 40 -17.22 -21.70 -0.94
CA PRO A 40 -16.39 -22.87 -0.65
C PRO A 40 -17.18 -24.20 -0.79
N PRO A 41 -16.51 -25.31 -1.15
CA PRO A 41 -17.15 -26.62 -1.22
C PRO A 41 -17.72 -27.06 0.14
N PRO A 42 -18.78 -27.88 0.19
CA PRO A 42 -19.34 -28.37 1.45
C PRO A 42 -18.31 -29.11 2.30
N GLU A 43 -18.32 -28.83 3.61
CA GLU A 43 -17.35 -29.38 4.57
C GLU A 43 -18.02 -30.33 5.56
N MET A 44 -17.32 -31.38 5.95
CA MET A 44 -17.75 -32.31 6.98
C MET A 44 -16.63 -32.59 7.97
N SER A 45 -16.90 -32.32 9.25
CA SER A 45 -16.04 -32.74 10.35
C SER A 45 -16.39 -34.18 10.75
N VAL A 46 -15.40 -35.07 10.74
CA VAL A 46 -15.55 -36.49 11.08
C VAL A 46 -14.56 -36.84 12.18
N THR A 47 -15.07 -37.30 13.32
CA THR A 47 -14.26 -37.85 14.41
C THR A 47 -14.12 -39.36 14.23
N LEU A 48 -12.89 -39.87 14.35
CA LEU A 48 -12.54 -41.26 14.20
C LEU A 48 -13.28 -42.11 15.24
N SER A 49 -14.06 -43.08 14.78
CA SER A 49 -14.82 -43.95 15.68
C SER A 49 -13.92 -44.94 16.43
N CYS A 50 -14.41 -45.39 17.59
CA CYS A 50 -13.76 -46.39 18.44
C CYS A 50 -12.40 -46.01 19.06
N ILE A 51 -11.90 -44.79 18.84
CA ILE A 51 -10.65 -44.30 19.44
C ILE A 51 -10.87 -42.98 20.19
N ILE A 52 -9.93 -42.66 21.08
CA ILE A 52 -9.84 -41.38 21.80
C ILE A 52 -8.39 -40.91 21.74
N ALA A 53 -8.15 -39.77 21.12
CA ALA A 53 -6.84 -39.13 21.11
C ALA A 53 -6.65 -38.25 22.36
N PRO A 54 -5.40 -38.02 22.80
CA PRO A 54 -5.12 -37.07 23.86
C PRO A 54 -5.54 -35.64 23.50
N SER A 55 -6.06 -34.90 24.47
CA SER A 55 -6.60 -33.55 24.26
C SER A 55 -5.51 -32.49 24.13
N LEU A 56 -5.62 -31.64 23.11
CA LEU A 56 -4.80 -30.44 22.99
C LEU A 56 -5.25 -29.35 23.98
N ALA A 57 -4.31 -28.49 24.35
CA ALA A 57 -4.51 -27.34 25.21
C ALA A 57 -5.65 -26.45 24.68
N ARG A 58 -6.58 -26.12 25.57
CA ARG A 58 -7.60 -25.09 25.37
C ARG A 58 -7.20 -23.82 26.14
N ARG A 59 -7.99 -22.74 26.05
CA ARG A 59 -7.74 -21.51 26.82
C ARG A 59 -7.52 -21.82 28.30
N GLY A 60 -6.36 -21.46 28.82
CA GLY A 60 -5.94 -21.68 30.21
C GLY A 60 -5.45 -23.09 30.57
N GLY A 61 -5.32 -24.02 29.62
CA GLY A 61 -4.93 -25.43 29.88
C GLY A 61 -3.58 -25.83 29.27
N MET A 62 -3.13 -27.04 29.59
CA MET A 62 -1.94 -27.69 29.02
C MET A 62 -2.34 -28.83 28.07
N ASP A 63 -1.45 -29.21 27.16
CA ASP A 63 -1.65 -30.40 26.33
C ASP A 63 -1.64 -31.66 27.21
N GLU A 64 -2.51 -32.63 26.91
CA GLU A 64 -2.30 -33.98 27.41
C GLU A 64 -1.04 -34.59 26.77
N PRO A 65 -0.33 -35.51 27.44
CA PRO A 65 0.83 -36.16 26.86
C PRO A 65 0.54 -36.77 25.48
N PHE A 66 1.43 -36.52 24.53
CA PHE A 66 1.34 -36.94 23.12
C PHE A 66 0.17 -36.33 22.32
N ALA A 67 -0.55 -35.33 22.84
CA ALA A 67 -1.65 -34.69 22.10
C ALA A 67 -1.18 -33.98 20.83
N TRP A 68 -0.05 -33.27 20.91
CA TRP A 68 0.53 -32.56 19.78
C TRP A 68 1.02 -33.53 18.71
N GLU A 69 1.75 -34.57 19.10
CA GLU A 69 2.27 -35.62 18.22
C GLU A 69 1.14 -36.38 17.53
N SER A 70 0.06 -36.68 18.27
CA SER A 70 -1.15 -37.31 17.71
C SER A 70 -1.77 -36.46 16.60
N ARG A 71 -1.92 -35.15 16.83
CA ARG A 71 -2.39 -34.21 15.81
C ARG A 71 -1.42 -34.09 14.63
N GLU A 72 -0.13 -33.91 14.90
CA GLU A 72 0.89 -33.72 13.86
C GLU A 72 1.05 -34.96 12.98
N TYR A 73 0.89 -36.16 13.55
CA TYR A 73 0.84 -37.41 12.79
C TYR A 73 -0.28 -37.40 11.76
N LEU A 74 -1.51 -37.06 12.17
CA LEU A 74 -2.64 -36.92 11.24
C LEU A 74 -2.43 -35.79 10.24
N ARG A 75 -1.91 -34.65 10.68
CA ARG A 75 -1.66 -33.48 9.82
C ARG A 75 -0.70 -33.83 8.69
N ARG A 76 0.44 -34.44 9.00
CA ARG A 76 1.46 -34.84 8.02
C ARG A 76 0.96 -35.93 7.08
N LEU A 77 0.13 -36.84 7.58
CA LEU A 77 -0.39 -37.96 6.78
C LEU A 77 -1.51 -37.53 5.83
N LEU A 78 -2.42 -36.66 6.27
CA LEU A 78 -3.72 -36.48 5.62
C LEU A 78 -3.94 -35.12 4.96
N ILE A 79 -3.28 -34.04 5.38
CA ILE A 79 -3.58 -32.69 4.83
C ILE A 79 -3.38 -32.65 3.32
N GLY A 80 -4.43 -32.23 2.59
CA GLY A 80 -4.46 -32.17 1.13
C GLY A 80 -4.67 -33.51 0.43
N GLN A 81 -4.68 -34.63 1.16
CA GLN A 81 -4.88 -35.97 0.60
C GLN A 81 -6.36 -36.28 0.38
N ASP A 82 -6.62 -37.12 -0.62
CA ASP A 82 -7.95 -37.64 -0.92
C ASP A 82 -8.22 -38.88 -0.04
N VAL A 83 -9.34 -38.84 0.68
CA VAL A 83 -9.74 -39.88 1.63
C VAL A 83 -11.14 -40.39 1.31
N ARG A 84 -11.40 -41.63 1.70
CA ARG A 84 -12.75 -42.22 1.70
C ARG A 84 -13.23 -42.29 3.14
N PHE A 85 -14.48 -41.93 3.40
CA PHE A 85 -14.99 -41.96 4.76
C PHE A 85 -16.45 -42.41 4.82
N ARG A 86 -16.84 -42.92 5.98
CA ARG A 86 -18.20 -43.36 6.30
C ARG A 86 -18.56 -42.85 7.69
N VAL A 87 -19.71 -42.20 7.80
CA VAL A 87 -20.28 -41.75 9.06
C VAL A 87 -21.13 -42.88 9.61
N GLU A 88 -20.82 -43.34 10.81
CA GLU A 88 -21.52 -44.43 11.47
C GLU A 88 -22.66 -43.92 12.34
N TYR A 89 -22.41 -42.87 13.12
CA TYR A 89 -23.42 -42.25 13.96
C TYR A 89 -23.13 -40.78 14.20
N THR A 90 -24.17 -40.03 14.55
CA THR A 90 -24.05 -38.64 15.00
C THR A 90 -24.41 -38.58 16.48
N ALA A 91 -23.49 -38.11 17.32
CA ALA A 91 -23.70 -38.04 18.75
C ALA A 91 -24.65 -36.88 19.12
N SER A 92 -25.83 -37.22 19.63
CA SER A 92 -26.78 -36.25 20.19
C SER A 92 -26.46 -35.98 21.66
N PRO A 93 -26.50 -34.71 22.16
CA PRO A 93 -26.96 -33.48 21.48
C PRO A 93 -25.83 -32.73 20.74
N SER A 94 -24.58 -33.19 20.80
CA SER A 94 -23.41 -32.45 20.29
C SER A 94 -23.38 -32.23 18.77
N GLY A 95 -24.14 -33.02 18.00
CA GLY A 95 -24.12 -33.01 16.53
C GLY A 95 -22.81 -33.52 15.92
N ARG A 96 -21.88 -34.05 16.72
CA ARG A 96 -20.59 -34.56 16.24
C ARG A 96 -20.78 -35.85 15.46
N LYS A 97 -20.21 -35.91 14.26
CA LYS A 97 -20.28 -37.08 13.38
C LYS A 97 -19.09 -38.00 13.67
N PHE A 98 -19.38 -39.23 14.05
CA PHE A 98 -18.39 -40.27 14.27
C PHE A 98 -18.37 -41.22 13.09
N GLY A 99 -17.17 -41.57 12.63
CA GLY A 99 -17.02 -42.37 11.43
C GLY A 99 -15.64 -42.93 11.22
N MET A 100 -15.51 -43.73 10.17
CA MET A 100 -14.25 -44.32 9.72
C MET A 100 -13.71 -43.51 8.56
N VAL A 101 -12.40 -43.26 8.58
CA VAL A 101 -11.67 -42.59 7.50
C VAL A 101 -10.61 -43.55 6.98
N PHE A 102 -10.54 -43.68 5.66
CA PHE A 102 -9.63 -44.54 4.94
C PHE A 102 -8.72 -43.70 4.05
N PHE A 103 -7.42 -43.93 4.19
CA PHE A 103 -6.37 -43.34 3.37
C PHE A 103 -5.53 -44.47 2.78
N ALA A 104 -5.35 -44.48 1.46
CA ALA A 104 -4.64 -45.55 0.73
C ALA A 104 -5.13 -46.97 1.12
N GLU A 105 -6.45 -47.17 1.19
CA GLU A 105 -7.11 -48.42 1.61
C GLU A 105 -6.88 -48.85 3.07
N LYS A 106 -6.17 -48.05 3.88
CA LYS A 106 -5.93 -48.31 5.31
C LYS A 106 -6.84 -47.46 6.19
N ASN A 107 -7.37 -48.06 7.25
CA ASN A 107 -8.15 -47.34 8.25
C ASN A 107 -7.22 -46.43 9.08
N VAL A 108 -7.48 -45.12 9.05
CA VAL A 108 -6.69 -44.10 9.75
C VAL A 108 -6.71 -44.34 11.25
N ALA A 109 -7.83 -44.78 11.84
CA ALA A 109 -7.91 -45.07 13.27
C ALA A 109 -6.92 -46.18 13.67
N CYS A 110 -6.77 -47.20 12.84
CA CYS A 110 -5.78 -48.26 13.04
C CYS A 110 -4.34 -47.71 12.96
N MET A 111 -4.06 -46.78 12.04
CA MET A 111 -2.74 -46.17 11.92
C MET A 111 -2.36 -45.34 13.15
N VAL A 112 -3.28 -44.54 13.68
CA VAL A 112 -3.05 -43.72 14.89
C VAL A 112 -2.84 -44.60 16.13
N VAL A 113 -3.64 -45.65 16.30
CA VAL A 113 -3.50 -46.60 17.43
C VAL A 113 -2.22 -47.41 17.32
N ALA A 114 -1.85 -47.89 16.12
CA ALA A 114 -0.60 -48.61 15.90
C ALA A 114 0.63 -47.76 16.22
N ALA A 115 0.57 -46.44 16.03
CA ALA A 115 1.61 -45.50 16.41
C ALA A 115 1.64 -45.17 17.92
N GLY A 116 0.68 -45.69 18.71
CA GLY A 116 0.57 -45.38 20.15
C GLY A 116 0.07 -43.97 20.44
N LEU A 117 -0.64 -43.34 19.51
CA LEU A 117 -1.07 -41.93 19.60
C LEU A 117 -2.56 -41.76 19.95
N ALA A 118 -3.29 -42.85 20.15
CA ALA A 118 -4.68 -42.87 20.63
C ALA A 118 -4.97 -44.13 21.47
N LYS A 119 -6.00 -44.03 22.33
CA LYS A 119 -6.58 -45.12 23.13
C LYS A 119 -7.77 -45.75 22.38
N VAL A 120 -7.99 -47.05 22.51
CA VAL A 120 -9.26 -47.67 22.07
C VAL A 120 -10.36 -47.38 23.09
N LYS A 121 -11.50 -46.86 22.62
CA LYS A 121 -12.64 -46.53 23.46
C LYS A 121 -13.31 -47.82 23.99
N GLU A 122 -13.54 -47.87 25.29
CA GLU A 122 -14.32 -48.94 25.93
C GLU A 122 -15.76 -48.91 25.40
N GLN A 123 -16.22 -50.04 24.84
CA GLN A 123 -17.57 -50.15 24.34
C GLN A 123 -18.54 -50.52 25.46
N GLY A 124 -19.61 -49.75 25.61
CA GLY A 124 -20.70 -50.08 26.54
C GLY A 124 -21.53 -51.27 26.02
N GLN A 125 -22.09 -52.06 26.93
CA GLN A 125 -22.85 -53.30 26.68
C GLN A 125 -24.13 -53.15 25.81
N LYS A 126 -24.41 -51.99 25.19
CA LYS A 126 -25.68 -51.68 24.50
C LYS A 126 -25.53 -51.24 23.03
N GLY A 127 -24.45 -51.65 22.33
CA GLY A 127 -24.29 -51.36 20.90
C GLY A 127 -23.67 -52.50 20.12
N GLU A 128 -23.96 -52.58 18.81
CA GLU A 128 -23.27 -53.48 17.88
C GLU A 128 -21.76 -53.17 17.90
N ILE A 129 -20.96 -54.19 18.20
CA ILE A 129 -19.51 -54.07 18.27
C ILE A 129 -18.98 -53.89 16.84
N SER A 130 -18.43 -52.71 16.55
CA SER A 130 -17.81 -52.44 15.25
C SER A 130 -16.75 -53.51 14.91
N PRO A 131 -16.71 -54.05 13.67
CA PRO A 131 -15.83 -55.17 13.31
C PRO A 131 -14.33 -54.83 13.43
N TYR A 132 -13.99 -53.55 13.50
CA TYR A 132 -12.61 -53.08 13.62
C TYR A 132 -12.09 -53.04 15.07
N VAL A 133 -12.95 -53.23 16.08
CA VAL A 133 -12.57 -53.11 17.49
C VAL A 133 -11.55 -54.16 17.90
N ALA A 134 -11.73 -55.40 17.46
CA ALA A 134 -10.79 -56.49 17.74
C ALA A 134 -9.39 -56.19 17.19
N GLU A 135 -9.32 -55.65 15.97
CA GLU A 135 -8.05 -55.25 15.35
C GLU A 135 -7.44 -54.02 16.05
N LEU A 136 -8.25 -53.03 16.43
CA LEU A 136 -7.77 -51.87 17.18
C LEU A 136 -7.17 -52.27 18.54
N LEU A 137 -7.81 -53.18 19.28
CA LEU A 137 -7.29 -53.70 20.56
C LEU A 137 -5.99 -54.49 20.38
N ARG A 138 -5.87 -55.26 19.29
CA ARG A 138 -4.64 -55.97 18.93
C ARG A 138 -3.50 -54.98 18.67
N LEU A 139 -3.76 -53.94 17.87
CA LEU A 139 -2.78 -52.88 17.58
C LEU A 139 -2.41 -52.07 18.82
N GLU A 140 -3.37 -51.78 19.69
CA GLU A 140 -3.10 -51.10 20.96
C GLU A 140 -2.19 -51.92 21.87
N THR A 141 -2.38 -53.25 21.92
CA THR A 141 -1.53 -54.15 22.69
C THR A 141 -0.10 -54.15 22.14
N ILE A 142 0.06 -54.20 20.81
CA ILE A 142 1.37 -54.11 20.15
C ILE A 142 2.06 -52.78 20.48
N ALA A 143 1.34 -51.66 20.37
CA ALA A 143 1.89 -50.34 20.70
C ALA A 143 2.28 -50.23 22.18
N ARG A 144 1.52 -50.88 23.08
CA ARG A 144 1.80 -50.94 24.52
C ARG A 144 3.03 -51.77 24.84
N ASP A 145 3.17 -52.93 24.21
CA ASP A 145 4.31 -53.83 24.42
C ASP A 145 5.60 -53.20 23.90
N GLN A 146 5.53 -52.50 22.76
CA GLN A 146 6.63 -51.76 22.16
C GLN A 146 6.93 -50.42 22.86
N GLY A 147 6.06 -49.96 23.76
CA GLY A 147 6.23 -48.69 24.46
C GLY A 147 6.18 -47.47 23.52
N LEU A 148 5.30 -47.47 22.53
CA LEU A 148 5.19 -46.39 21.55
C LEU A 148 4.28 -45.26 22.04
N GLY A 149 4.68 -44.02 21.75
CA GLY A 149 3.90 -42.81 22.04
C GLY A 149 3.47 -42.75 23.50
N ARG A 150 2.17 -42.66 23.75
CA ARG A 150 1.58 -42.58 25.09
C ARG A 150 1.88 -43.79 25.99
N TRP A 151 2.31 -44.90 25.42
CA TRP A 151 2.68 -46.12 26.14
C TRP A 151 4.18 -46.19 26.47
N SER A 152 4.94 -45.14 26.15
CA SER A 152 6.36 -45.06 26.44
C SER A 152 6.65 -45.28 27.92
N LYS A 153 7.60 -46.17 28.20
CA LYS A 153 8.11 -46.47 29.54
C LYS A 153 9.37 -45.68 29.87
N LEU A 154 9.82 -44.81 28.96
CA LEU A 154 10.99 -43.96 29.16
C LEU A 154 10.66 -42.88 30.21
N PRO A 155 11.45 -42.76 31.29
CA PRO A 155 11.26 -41.69 32.28
C PRO A 155 11.33 -40.31 31.60
N GLY A 156 10.36 -39.44 31.88
CA GLY A 156 10.31 -38.08 31.32
C GLY A 156 9.66 -37.96 29.92
N ALA A 157 9.33 -39.08 29.26
CA ALA A 157 8.78 -39.04 27.90
C ALA A 157 7.40 -38.36 27.83
N LEU A 158 6.55 -38.61 28.84
CA LEU A 158 5.22 -38.00 28.94
C LEU A 158 5.35 -36.48 29.11
N GLU A 159 6.20 -36.02 30.02
CA GLU A 159 6.44 -34.60 30.29
C GLU A 159 7.07 -33.90 29.08
N SER A 160 8.03 -34.54 28.41
CA SER A 160 8.70 -33.98 27.22
C SER A 160 7.79 -33.82 26.00
N SER A 161 6.69 -34.58 25.94
CA SER A 161 5.69 -34.50 24.87
C SER A 161 4.72 -33.32 25.03
N ILE A 162 4.66 -32.72 26.22
CA ILE A 162 3.79 -31.57 26.49
C ILE A 162 4.53 -30.31 26.02
N ARG A 163 3.92 -29.56 25.10
CA ARG A 163 4.50 -28.31 24.61
C ARG A 163 4.50 -27.25 25.70
N ASP A 164 5.60 -26.51 25.79
CA ASP A 164 5.62 -25.24 26.50
C ASP A 164 4.96 -24.17 25.63
N LEU A 165 3.72 -23.80 25.98
CA LEU A 165 2.91 -22.89 25.19
C LEU A 165 2.98 -21.48 25.79
N PRO A 166 3.41 -20.48 25.01
CA PRO A 166 3.53 -19.12 25.51
C PRO A 166 2.15 -18.52 25.84
N PRO A 167 2.10 -17.49 26.71
CA PRO A 167 0.84 -16.81 27.07
C PRO A 167 0.05 -16.27 25.87
N SER A 168 0.70 -15.99 24.74
CA SER A 168 0.04 -15.59 23.49
C SER A 168 -0.87 -16.67 22.91
N THR A 169 -0.60 -17.95 23.19
CA THR A 169 -1.35 -19.12 22.73
C THR A 169 -2.52 -19.45 23.68
N ILE A 170 -2.37 -19.12 24.96
CA ILE A 170 -3.29 -19.53 26.05
C ILE A 170 -4.20 -18.38 26.53
N GLY A 171 -3.76 -17.12 26.42
CA GLY A 171 -4.45 -15.91 26.91
C GLY A 171 -5.10 -15.03 25.84
N ASP A 172 -5.64 -13.88 26.24
CA ASP A 172 -6.46 -12.98 25.38
C ASP A 172 -5.68 -12.19 24.30
N GLY A 173 -4.43 -12.55 23.99
CA GLY A 173 -3.62 -11.96 22.90
C GLY A 173 -3.29 -10.46 23.03
N ARG A 174 -3.80 -9.77 24.06
CA ARG A 174 -3.67 -8.32 24.25
C ARG A 174 -2.32 -7.85 24.79
N SER A 175 -1.44 -8.77 25.20
CA SER A 175 -0.13 -8.47 25.82
C SER A 175 1.08 -8.75 24.92
N PHE A 176 0.88 -9.13 23.65
CA PHE A 176 2.01 -9.45 22.77
C PHE A 176 2.64 -8.16 22.19
N ASP A 177 3.92 -7.95 22.45
CA ASP A 177 4.69 -6.85 21.86
C ASP A 177 5.09 -7.19 20.42
N ALA A 178 4.19 -6.90 19.48
CA ALA A 178 4.44 -7.08 18.06
C ALA A 178 5.60 -6.22 17.54
N LYS A 179 5.80 -5.02 18.13
CA LYS A 179 6.84 -4.08 17.69
C LYS A 179 8.22 -4.58 18.06
N GLY A 180 8.43 -4.97 19.32
CA GLY A 180 9.68 -5.59 19.76
C GLY A 180 9.99 -6.87 19.01
N PHE A 181 8.99 -7.75 18.88
CA PHE A 181 9.15 -9.04 18.19
C PHE A 181 9.59 -8.87 16.72
N VAL A 182 8.96 -7.96 15.96
CA VAL A 182 9.34 -7.72 14.57
C VAL A 182 10.68 -7.01 14.49
N ALA A 183 11.03 -6.11 15.41
CA ALA A 183 12.35 -5.47 15.42
C ALA A 183 13.49 -6.50 15.57
N GLU A 184 13.30 -7.52 16.41
CA GLU A 184 14.29 -8.59 16.63
C GLU A 184 14.37 -9.62 15.48
N ASN A 185 13.26 -9.81 14.77
CA ASN A 185 13.11 -10.86 13.75
C ASN A 185 12.96 -10.32 12.32
N LYS A 186 13.15 -9.02 12.12
CA LYS A 186 12.99 -8.38 10.81
C LYS A 186 13.89 -9.03 9.77
N GLY A 187 13.30 -9.44 8.65
CA GLY A 187 14.00 -10.07 7.52
C GLY A 187 14.45 -11.52 7.76
N LYS A 188 14.23 -12.10 8.96
CA LYS A 188 14.50 -13.52 9.21
C LYS A 188 13.39 -14.38 8.63
N SER A 189 13.75 -15.52 8.06
CA SER A 189 12.78 -16.55 7.66
C SER A 189 12.46 -17.42 8.85
N LEU A 190 11.22 -17.38 9.31
CA LEU A 190 10.70 -18.17 10.42
C LEU A 190 9.78 -19.27 9.89
N GLU A 191 9.95 -20.48 10.40
CA GLU A 191 9.04 -21.58 10.11
C GLU A 191 7.79 -21.47 10.98
N ALA A 192 6.63 -21.70 10.39
CA ALA A 192 5.37 -21.58 11.08
C ALA A 192 4.34 -22.58 10.58
N ILE A 193 3.42 -22.99 11.45
CA ILE A 193 2.26 -23.82 11.06
C ILE A 193 1.02 -22.93 11.05
N VAL A 194 0.30 -22.89 9.94
CA VAL A 194 -0.94 -22.11 9.86
C VAL A 194 -2.08 -22.83 10.58
N GLU A 195 -2.66 -22.18 11.57
CA GLU A 195 -3.78 -22.73 12.34
C GLU A 195 -5.13 -22.22 11.87
N HIS A 196 -5.19 -20.96 11.44
CA HIS A 196 -6.46 -20.35 11.09
C HIS A 196 -6.28 -19.30 10.00
N VAL A 197 -7.22 -19.28 9.05
CA VAL A 197 -7.30 -18.27 7.99
C VAL A 197 -8.51 -17.39 8.28
N ARG A 198 -8.29 -16.11 8.57
CA ARG A 198 -9.38 -15.15 8.85
C ARG A 198 -10.04 -14.73 7.53
N ASP A 199 -9.22 -14.31 6.59
CA ASP A 199 -9.56 -13.91 5.22
C ASP A 199 -8.39 -14.28 4.30
N GLY A 200 -8.49 -14.03 2.99
CA GLY A 200 -7.46 -14.41 2.04
C GLY A 200 -6.06 -13.83 2.30
N SER A 201 -5.97 -12.69 3.00
CA SER A 201 -4.70 -11.99 3.27
C SER A 201 -4.30 -12.00 4.75
N THR A 202 -5.03 -12.70 5.61
CA THR A 202 -4.81 -12.68 7.07
C THR A 202 -4.84 -14.10 7.64
N ILE A 203 -3.69 -14.52 8.17
CA ILE A 203 -3.50 -15.86 8.74
C ILE A 203 -3.07 -15.79 10.20
N ARG A 204 -3.35 -16.84 10.96
CA ARG A 204 -2.83 -17.06 12.32
C ARG A 204 -1.98 -18.30 12.34
N VAL A 205 -0.82 -18.20 12.95
CA VAL A 205 0.23 -19.20 12.86
C VAL A 205 0.85 -19.47 14.22
N HIS A 206 1.34 -20.69 14.42
CA HIS A 206 2.30 -21.01 15.47
C HIS A 206 3.70 -20.96 14.89
N LEU A 207 4.58 -20.12 15.46
CA LEU A 207 5.99 -20.06 15.06
C LEU A 207 6.77 -21.22 15.67
N ILE A 208 7.49 -21.97 14.86
CA ILE A 208 8.33 -23.10 15.29
C ILE A 208 9.76 -22.59 15.49
N PRO A 209 10.46 -22.99 16.58
CA PRO A 209 10.07 -23.93 17.63
C PRO A 209 9.33 -23.30 18.85
N SER A 210 9.20 -21.97 18.90
CA SER A 210 8.70 -21.25 20.09
C SER A 210 7.21 -21.42 20.42
N PHE A 211 6.42 -21.99 19.52
CA PHE A 211 4.96 -22.06 19.54
C PHE A 211 4.24 -20.73 19.82
N LEU A 212 4.86 -19.60 19.48
CA LEU A 212 4.23 -18.28 19.57
C LEU A 212 3.04 -18.21 18.60
N TYR A 213 1.85 -17.97 19.15
CA TYR A 213 0.64 -17.75 18.36
C TYR A 213 0.51 -16.30 17.94
N VAL A 214 0.67 -16.03 16.64
CA VAL A 214 0.67 -14.67 16.08
C VAL A 214 -0.27 -14.56 14.88
N GLN A 215 -0.84 -13.36 14.69
CA GLN A 215 -1.63 -13.03 13.51
C GLN A 215 -0.77 -12.25 12.53
N VAL A 216 -0.62 -12.79 11.31
CA VAL A 216 0.21 -12.23 10.24
C VAL A 216 -0.71 -11.76 9.10
N TYR A 217 -0.50 -10.51 8.71
CA TYR A 217 -1.09 -9.90 7.53
C TYR A 217 -0.11 -10.03 6.37
N VAL A 218 -0.58 -10.56 5.26
CA VAL A 218 0.24 -10.73 4.05
C VAL A 218 0.61 -9.35 3.51
N ALA A 219 1.89 -9.03 3.47
CA ALA A 219 2.38 -7.72 3.09
C ALA A 219 2.14 -7.42 1.59
N GLY A 220 1.88 -6.15 1.26
CA GLY A 220 1.70 -5.66 -0.11
C GLY A 220 0.33 -5.93 -0.74
N VAL A 221 -0.56 -6.68 -0.09
CA VAL A 221 -1.87 -7.08 -0.65
C VAL A 221 -3.00 -6.97 0.37
N GLN A 222 -4.24 -6.91 -0.12
CA GLN A 222 -5.44 -6.98 0.71
C GLN A 222 -6.52 -7.79 -0.01
N ALA A 223 -6.99 -8.86 0.63
CA ALA A 223 -8.12 -9.66 0.15
C ALA A 223 -9.46 -9.01 0.55
N PRO A 224 -10.57 -9.34 -0.15
CA PRO A 224 -11.91 -8.93 0.26
C PRO A 224 -12.25 -9.47 1.66
N SER A 225 -13.01 -8.69 2.43
CA SER A 225 -13.34 -9.00 3.82
C SER A 225 -14.31 -10.18 3.92
N MET A 226 -14.14 -11.02 4.94
CA MET A 226 -15.13 -12.04 5.32
C MET A 226 -16.29 -11.49 6.16
N GLY A 227 -16.37 -10.16 6.30
CA GLY A 227 -17.40 -9.51 7.11
C GLY A 227 -17.15 -9.64 8.62
N ARG A 228 -18.16 -9.31 9.43
CA ARG A 228 -18.13 -9.46 10.89
C ARG A 228 -19.43 -10.09 11.36
N ARG A 229 -19.31 -11.16 12.14
CA ARG A 229 -20.42 -11.80 12.82
C ARG A 229 -20.40 -11.42 14.30
N ALA A 230 -21.51 -10.94 14.84
CA ALA A 230 -21.62 -10.65 16.27
C ALA A 230 -21.59 -11.96 17.06
N THR A 231 -20.59 -12.15 17.93
CA THR A 231 -20.61 -13.21 18.94
C THR A 231 -21.57 -12.80 20.06
N PRO A 232 -22.57 -13.62 20.43
CA PRO A 232 -23.36 -13.37 21.64
C PRO A 232 -22.42 -13.39 22.85
N PRO A 233 -22.60 -12.53 23.86
CA PRO A 233 -21.82 -12.62 25.09
C PRO A 233 -22.05 -13.99 25.77
N PRO A 234 -21.01 -14.60 26.36
CA PRO A 234 -21.19 -15.81 27.15
C PRO A 234 -22.10 -15.50 28.35
N ASN A 235 -23.09 -16.39 28.58
CA ASN A 235 -24.10 -16.32 29.63
C ASN A 235 -23.66 -15.56 30.90
N ALA A 236 -24.40 -14.52 31.26
CA ALA A 236 -24.39 -13.98 32.61
C ALA A 236 -24.75 -15.11 33.58
N GLN A 237 -23.76 -15.60 34.32
CA GLN A 237 -23.99 -16.46 35.46
C GLN A 237 -24.84 -15.70 36.46
N ALA A 238 -25.94 -16.32 36.90
CA ALA A 238 -26.78 -15.86 37.97
C ALA A 238 -25.94 -15.69 39.25
N GLY A 239 -25.59 -14.44 39.56
CA GLY A 239 -24.97 -14.06 40.82
C GLY A 239 -26.03 -14.03 41.92
N VAL A 240 -25.86 -14.93 42.89
CA VAL A 240 -26.61 -15.01 44.15
C VAL A 240 -26.52 -13.68 44.89
N GLY A 241 -27.66 -13.08 45.21
CA GLY A 241 -27.74 -11.86 46.00
C GLY A 241 -27.65 -12.15 47.51
N ASN A 242 -26.75 -11.46 48.20
CA ASN A 242 -26.83 -11.19 49.64
C ASN A 242 -27.01 -9.67 49.82
N GLY A 243 -27.98 -9.27 50.66
CA GLY A 243 -28.52 -7.91 50.70
C GLY A 243 -28.08 -6.99 51.84
N ALA A 244 -28.88 -5.91 51.97
CA ALA A 244 -28.98 -4.86 53.01
C ALA A 244 -27.92 -3.72 52.95
N ALA A 245 -28.22 -2.41 53.09
CA ALA A 245 -29.48 -1.67 53.32
C ALA A 245 -29.30 -0.13 53.10
N ASN A 246 -30.42 0.56 52.83
CA ASN A 246 -30.83 1.97 53.11
C ASN A 246 -30.03 3.16 52.55
N GLY A 247 -30.62 4.26 52.03
CA GLY A 247 -32.01 4.70 51.91
C GLY A 247 -32.15 6.04 51.15
N GLU A 248 -33.34 6.23 50.56
CA GLU A 248 -34.09 7.46 50.19
C GLU A 248 -33.44 8.64 49.43
N ALA A 249 -33.89 8.90 48.19
CA ALA A 249 -34.99 9.86 47.91
C ALA A 249 -35.18 10.16 46.40
N SER A 250 -36.34 9.72 45.89
CA SER A 250 -37.25 10.32 44.90
C SER A 250 -36.74 11.06 43.64
N ALA A 251 -36.91 10.42 42.48
CA ALA A 251 -37.59 10.98 41.31
C ALA A 251 -37.95 9.84 40.35
N THR A 252 -39.24 9.59 40.14
CA THR A 252 -39.78 8.59 39.20
C THR A 252 -39.73 9.11 37.75
N PRO A 253 -39.14 8.36 36.80
CA PRO A 253 -39.54 8.43 35.40
C PRO A 253 -40.41 7.23 35.04
N ALA A 254 -41.44 7.49 34.25
CA ALA A 254 -42.44 6.53 33.80
C ALA A 254 -41.85 5.25 33.16
N PRO A 255 -42.53 4.09 33.25
CA PRO A 255 -42.07 2.87 32.63
C PRO A 255 -42.20 2.99 31.10
N MET A 256 -41.09 3.21 30.41
CA MET A 256 -41.03 3.00 28.96
C MET A 256 -41.36 1.53 28.68
N ALA A 257 -42.35 1.31 27.82
CA ALA A 257 -42.77 -0.02 27.39
C ALA A 257 -41.57 -0.80 26.83
N ALA A 258 -41.51 -2.10 27.12
CA ALA A 258 -40.44 -3.01 26.71
C ALA A 258 -40.10 -2.95 25.20
N ALA A 259 -41.04 -2.50 24.36
CA ALA A 259 -40.85 -2.26 22.93
C ALA A 259 -39.84 -1.14 22.59
N GLN A 260 -39.77 -0.05 23.38
CA GLN A 260 -38.82 1.04 23.13
C GLN A 260 -37.40 0.71 23.61
N LYS A 261 -37.25 -0.18 24.60
CA LYS A 261 -35.94 -0.67 25.04
C LYS A 261 -35.33 -1.67 24.05
N LEU A 262 -36.16 -2.44 23.34
CA LEU A 262 -35.74 -3.35 22.26
C LEU A 262 -35.28 -2.60 21.00
N LEU A 263 -35.88 -1.45 20.68
CA LEU A 263 -35.49 -0.63 19.52
C LEU A 263 -34.23 0.21 19.77
N ALA A 264 -33.99 0.66 21.01
CA ALA A 264 -32.76 1.41 21.36
C ALA A 264 -31.50 0.53 21.51
N SER A 265 -31.65 -0.80 21.55
CA SER A 265 -30.52 -1.76 21.58
C SER A 265 -30.21 -2.41 20.22
N ALA A 266 -31.01 -2.11 19.18
CA ALA A 266 -30.89 -2.75 17.87
C ALA A 266 -29.78 -2.16 16.97
N ASP A 267 -29.24 -0.97 17.29
CA ASP A 267 -28.33 -0.22 16.41
C ASP A 267 -26.82 -0.48 16.63
N ILE A 268 -26.40 -1.51 17.39
CA ILE A 268 -24.95 -1.80 17.62
C ILE A 268 -24.47 -3.16 17.09
N TYR A 269 -25.35 -4.03 16.56
CA TYR A 269 -24.95 -5.35 16.06
C TYR A 269 -25.38 -5.59 14.61
N SER A 270 -24.85 -4.80 13.67
CA SER A 270 -24.99 -5.10 12.24
C SER A 270 -24.05 -6.25 11.86
N GLU A 271 -24.62 -7.40 11.47
CA GLU A 271 -23.87 -8.47 10.79
C GLU A 271 -23.43 -7.94 9.43
N VAL A 272 -22.11 -7.80 9.24
CA VAL A 272 -21.56 -7.36 7.95
C VAL A 272 -21.32 -8.62 7.13
N PRO A 273 -21.99 -8.81 5.98
CA PRO A 273 -21.75 -9.97 5.13
C PRO A 273 -20.34 -9.92 4.50
N PRO A 274 -19.82 -11.06 4.01
CA PRO A 274 -18.57 -11.08 3.25
C PRO A 274 -18.64 -10.19 2.01
N ASP A 275 -17.53 -9.52 1.69
CA ASP A 275 -17.36 -8.81 0.43
C ASP A 275 -17.44 -9.79 -0.74
N ARG A 276 -17.75 -9.29 -1.93
CA ARG A 276 -17.69 -10.07 -3.18
C ARG A 276 -16.30 -10.71 -3.32
N PHE A 277 -16.26 -12.01 -3.62
CA PHE A 277 -15.05 -12.84 -3.66
C PHE A 277 -14.34 -13.07 -2.31
N GLY A 278 -14.90 -12.65 -1.18
CA GLY A 278 -14.30 -12.84 0.15
C GLY A 278 -14.21 -14.31 0.56
N GLN A 279 -15.27 -15.08 0.30
CA GLN A 279 -15.31 -16.51 0.62
C GLN A 279 -14.34 -17.29 -0.26
N GLU A 280 -14.26 -16.94 -1.53
CA GLU A 280 -13.36 -17.52 -2.53
C GLU A 280 -11.89 -17.21 -2.21
N ALA A 281 -11.58 -15.98 -1.80
CA ALA A 281 -10.23 -15.58 -1.39
C ALA A 281 -9.78 -16.31 -0.12
N LYS A 282 -10.69 -16.46 0.86
CA LYS A 282 -10.43 -17.25 2.06
C LYS A 282 -10.22 -18.72 1.71
N HIS A 283 -11.12 -19.32 0.93
CA HIS A 283 -11.02 -20.71 0.52
C HIS A 283 -9.73 -21.01 -0.26
N PHE A 284 -9.34 -20.09 -1.16
CA PHE A 284 -8.10 -20.19 -1.92
C PHE A 284 -6.87 -20.32 -1.01
N THR A 285 -6.84 -19.51 0.05
CA THR A 285 -5.77 -19.51 1.04
C THR A 285 -5.83 -20.75 1.92
N GLU A 286 -7.01 -21.14 2.41
CA GLU A 286 -7.19 -22.35 3.21
C GLU A 286 -6.68 -23.61 2.52
N THR A 287 -7.05 -23.81 1.25
CA THR A 287 -6.65 -24.99 0.47
C THR A 287 -5.13 -25.04 0.20
N ARG A 288 -4.42 -23.92 0.35
CA ARG A 288 -2.97 -23.80 0.10
C ARG A 288 -2.11 -23.82 1.36
N VAL A 289 -2.58 -23.21 2.46
CA VAL A 289 -1.72 -23.01 3.63
C VAL A 289 -2.29 -23.55 4.94
N LEU A 290 -3.59 -23.81 5.07
CA LEU A 290 -4.18 -24.24 6.34
C LEU A 290 -3.58 -25.57 6.81
N ASN A 291 -3.14 -25.61 8.06
CA ASN A 291 -2.43 -26.74 8.70
C ASN A 291 -1.20 -27.24 7.90
N ARG A 292 -0.58 -26.35 7.13
CA ARG A 292 0.71 -26.61 6.49
C ARG A 292 1.80 -25.77 7.13
N GLU A 293 3.01 -26.29 6.97
CA GLU A 293 4.23 -25.57 7.31
C GLU A 293 4.49 -24.53 6.22
N VAL A 294 4.70 -23.29 6.65
CA VAL A 294 4.97 -22.13 5.80
C VAL A 294 6.19 -21.41 6.33
N ARG A 295 6.89 -20.71 5.44
CA ARG A 295 7.99 -19.82 5.81
C ARG A 295 7.49 -18.39 5.78
N ILE A 296 7.69 -17.67 6.87
CA ILE A 296 7.24 -16.30 7.05
C ILE A 296 8.44 -15.40 7.23
N VAL A 297 8.52 -14.33 6.46
CA VAL A 297 9.52 -13.27 6.65
C VAL A 297 8.81 -12.07 7.27
N MET A 298 9.30 -11.61 8.42
CA MET A 298 8.72 -10.47 9.14
C MET A 298 9.24 -9.16 8.54
N GLU A 299 8.33 -8.34 7.99
CA GLU A 299 8.69 -7.13 7.22
C GLU A 299 8.46 -5.86 8.04
N GLY A 300 7.35 -5.79 8.79
CA GLY A 300 6.99 -4.60 9.55
C GLY A 300 5.78 -4.75 10.45
N THR A 301 5.46 -3.68 11.17
CA THR A 301 4.25 -3.59 12.02
C THR A 301 3.56 -2.25 11.78
N ASP A 302 2.27 -2.17 12.11
CA ASP A 302 1.59 -0.89 12.26
C ASP A 302 1.52 -0.44 13.73
N ASN A 303 0.81 0.67 13.96
CA ASN A 303 0.55 1.20 15.29
C ASN A 303 -0.54 0.45 16.07
N PHE A 304 -1.19 -0.53 15.45
CA PHE A 304 -2.26 -1.34 16.04
C PHE A 304 -1.80 -2.74 16.43
N ASN A 305 -0.47 -2.98 16.49
CA ASN A 305 0.15 -4.28 16.73
C ASN A 305 -0.18 -5.35 15.68
N ASN A 306 -0.50 -4.94 14.45
CA ASN A 306 -0.61 -5.87 13.33
C ASN A 306 0.77 -6.13 12.74
N ILE A 307 1.09 -7.41 12.53
CA ILE A 307 2.36 -7.86 11.94
C ILE A 307 2.15 -8.05 10.45
N PHE A 308 3.00 -7.42 9.64
CA PHE A 308 3.04 -7.61 8.19
C PHE A 308 4.22 -8.48 7.82
N GLY A 309 3.96 -9.53 7.05
CA GLY A 309 4.98 -10.47 6.63
C GLY A 309 4.75 -11.04 5.23
N SER A 310 5.83 -11.46 4.61
CA SER A 310 5.82 -12.21 3.35
C SER A 310 5.65 -13.70 3.68
N VAL A 311 4.67 -14.36 3.08
CA VAL A 311 4.30 -15.76 3.39
C VAL A 311 4.60 -16.65 2.20
N TYR A 312 5.49 -17.62 2.39
CA TYR A 312 5.90 -18.59 1.39
C TYR A 312 5.39 -19.99 1.77
N TYR A 313 4.78 -20.67 0.81
CA TYR A 313 4.30 -22.02 0.98
C TYR A 313 4.83 -22.93 -0.13
N SER A 314 4.98 -24.22 0.15
CA SER A 314 5.40 -25.23 -0.82
C SER A 314 4.19 -25.86 -1.50
N ASP A 315 4.19 -25.87 -2.83
CA ASP A 315 3.23 -26.58 -3.67
C ASP A 315 4.01 -27.63 -4.49
N GLY A 316 4.07 -28.84 -3.97
CA GLY A 316 5.07 -29.83 -4.40
C GLY A 316 6.49 -29.33 -4.12
N ASP A 317 7.36 -29.38 -5.12
CA ASP A 317 8.76 -28.93 -5.02
C ASP A 317 8.93 -27.42 -5.25
N VAL A 318 7.85 -26.68 -5.54
CA VAL A 318 7.91 -25.25 -5.87
C VAL A 318 7.51 -24.42 -4.68
N VAL A 319 8.36 -23.45 -4.32
CA VAL A 319 8.04 -22.42 -3.32
C VAL A 319 7.28 -21.29 -4.00
N LYS A 320 6.07 -21.02 -3.51
CA LYS A 320 5.22 -19.93 -4.00
C LYS A 320 5.05 -18.85 -2.95
N ASP A 321 4.92 -17.62 -3.42
CA ASP A 321 4.57 -16.45 -2.62
C ASP A 321 3.05 -16.30 -2.59
N LEU A 322 2.46 -16.37 -1.39
CA LEU A 322 1.02 -16.26 -1.20
C LEU A 322 0.47 -14.90 -1.68
N ALA A 323 1.20 -13.80 -1.48
CA ALA A 323 0.78 -12.47 -1.89
C ALA A 323 0.65 -12.37 -3.41
N LEU A 324 1.67 -12.86 -4.11
CA LEU A 324 1.71 -12.86 -5.56
C LEU A 324 0.62 -13.76 -6.15
N ASP A 325 0.45 -14.97 -5.58
CA ASP A 325 -0.54 -15.93 -6.06
C ASP A 325 -1.98 -15.41 -5.88
N LEU A 326 -2.29 -14.75 -4.77
CA LEU A 326 -3.58 -14.09 -4.54
C LEU A 326 -3.86 -12.97 -5.55
N VAL A 327 -2.86 -12.14 -5.87
CA VAL A 327 -3.00 -11.03 -6.82
C VAL A 327 -3.15 -11.54 -8.25
N GLN A 328 -2.32 -12.49 -8.68
CA GLN A 328 -2.40 -13.10 -10.02
C GLN A 328 -3.75 -13.77 -10.28
N ASN A 329 -4.38 -14.25 -9.21
CA ASN A 329 -5.72 -14.82 -9.24
C ASN A 329 -6.84 -13.78 -9.15
N GLY A 330 -6.55 -12.49 -8.98
CA GLY A 330 -7.55 -11.44 -8.77
C GLY A 330 -8.36 -11.62 -7.48
N LEU A 331 -7.80 -12.30 -6.47
CA LEU A 331 -8.42 -12.53 -5.15
C LEU A 331 -7.90 -11.55 -4.08
N ALA A 332 -6.93 -10.71 -4.43
CA ALA A 332 -6.46 -9.60 -3.61
C ALA A 332 -6.08 -8.41 -4.49
N LYS A 333 -6.15 -7.21 -3.92
CA LYS A 333 -5.65 -5.97 -4.53
C LYS A 333 -4.27 -5.63 -4.00
N TYR A 334 -3.43 -5.04 -4.84
CA TYR A 334 -2.17 -4.44 -4.39
C TYR A 334 -2.42 -3.23 -3.48
N VAL A 335 -1.61 -3.11 -2.41
CA VAL A 335 -1.69 -2.02 -1.44
C VAL A 335 -0.32 -1.38 -1.25
N GLU A 336 -0.17 -0.13 -1.70
CA GLU A 336 1.14 0.53 -1.78
C GLU A 336 1.80 0.76 -0.42
N TRP A 337 1.04 1.19 0.59
CA TRP A 337 1.63 1.51 1.90
C TRP A 337 2.20 0.27 2.59
N SER A 338 1.57 -0.90 2.44
CA SER A 338 2.07 -2.18 2.96
C SER A 338 3.13 -2.78 2.05
N ALA A 339 3.14 -2.47 0.75
CA ALA A 339 4.21 -2.88 -0.15
C ALA A 339 5.51 -2.09 0.04
N ASN A 340 5.46 -0.93 0.71
CA ASN A 340 6.67 -0.15 1.02
C ASN A 340 7.58 -0.81 2.06
N VAL A 341 7.09 -1.79 2.82
CA VAL A 341 7.93 -2.58 3.72
C VAL A 341 8.60 -3.77 3.02
N LEU A 342 8.17 -4.10 1.79
CA LEU A 342 8.72 -5.21 1.01
C LEU A 342 9.99 -4.84 0.25
N ASP A 343 10.71 -5.87 -0.21
CA ASP A 343 11.78 -5.73 -1.18
C ASP A 343 11.31 -5.01 -2.48
N PRO A 344 12.10 -4.07 -3.05
CA PRO A 344 11.72 -3.34 -4.25
C PRO A 344 11.38 -4.20 -5.48
N GLN A 345 12.03 -5.36 -5.64
CA GLN A 345 11.73 -6.27 -6.74
C GLN A 345 10.36 -6.91 -6.56
N LEU A 346 10.04 -7.37 -5.35
CA LEU A 346 8.74 -7.98 -5.04
C LEU A 346 7.62 -6.94 -5.17
N LYS A 347 7.84 -5.72 -4.69
CA LYS A 347 6.92 -4.59 -4.87
C LYS A 347 6.58 -4.36 -6.35
N THR A 348 7.59 -4.38 -7.22
CA THR A 348 7.39 -4.20 -8.66
C THR A 348 6.62 -5.37 -9.28
N LYS A 349 6.93 -6.60 -8.89
CA LYS A 349 6.20 -7.81 -9.33
C LYS A 349 4.72 -7.77 -8.95
N LEU A 350 4.41 -7.46 -7.69
CA LEU A 350 3.02 -7.37 -7.21
C LEU A 350 2.24 -6.28 -7.93
N ARG A 351 2.86 -5.10 -8.14
CA ARG A 351 2.24 -4.00 -8.88
C ARG A 351 1.93 -4.40 -10.32
N ASN A 352 2.87 -5.07 -11.00
CA ASN A 352 2.67 -5.50 -12.39
C ASN A 352 1.59 -6.58 -12.50
N ALA A 353 1.57 -7.54 -11.56
CA ALA A 353 0.53 -8.56 -11.50
C ALA A 353 -0.86 -7.94 -11.29
N ASP A 354 -0.98 -6.98 -10.38
CA ASP A 354 -2.23 -6.25 -10.12
C ASP A 354 -2.72 -5.50 -11.36
N LEU A 355 -1.83 -4.82 -12.09
CA LEU A 355 -2.16 -4.16 -13.36
C LEU A 355 -2.65 -5.15 -14.43
N GLN A 356 -2.04 -6.34 -14.50
CA GLN A 356 -2.43 -7.38 -15.44
C GLN A 356 -3.84 -7.90 -15.15
N VAL A 357 -4.13 -8.27 -13.89
CA VAL A 357 -5.46 -8.80 -13.53
C VAL A 357 -6.59 -7.76 -13.67
N LYS A 358 -6.27 -6.47 -13.51
CA LYS A 358 -7.18 -5.36 -13.81
C LYS A 358 -7.51 -5.25 -15.29
N LYS A 359 -6.50 -5.44 -16.15
CA LYS A 359 -6.66 -5.47 -17.61
C LYS A 359 -7.52 -6.66 -18.04
N GLU A 360 -7.32 -7.81 -17.41
CA GLU A 360 -8.05 -9.05 -17.66
C GLU A 360 -9.43 -9.10 -16.96
N GLN A 361 -9.73 -8.13 -16.09
CA GLN A 361 -11.00 -8.03 -15.35
C GLN A 361 -11.32 -9.27 -14.50
N LEU A 362 -10.29 -9.92 -13.94
CA LEU A 362 -10.42 -11.14 -13.17
C LEU A 362 -11.03 -10.89 -11.79
N ARG A 363 -12.04 -11.71 -11.43
CA ARG A 363 -12.66 -11.80 -10.10
C ARG A 363 -12.99 -10.44 -9.48
N ILE A 364 -12.25 -9.96 -8.47
CA ILE A 364 -12.55 -8.67 -7.81
C ILE A 364 -12.54 -7.49 -8.79
N TRP A 365 -11.85 -7.65 -9.92
CA TRP A 365 -11.76 -6.65 -10.99
C TRP A 365 -12.83 -6.81 -12.07
N THR A 366 -13.78 -7.74 -11.95
CA THR A 366 -14.89 -7.89 -12.92
C THR A 366 -15.81 -6.68 -12.88
N GLY A 367 -15.83 -5.92 -13.97
CA GLY A 367 -16.56 -4.65 -14.07
C GLY A 367 -15.77 -3.44 -13.58
N PHE A 368 -14.46 -3.60 -13.36
CA PHE A 368 -13.58 -2.51 -12.97
C PHE A 368 -13.51 -1.45 -14.08
N LYS A 369 -14.00 -0.26 -13.76
CA LYS A 369 -13.84 0.93 -14.60
C LYS A 369 -12.73 1.79 -13.99
N PRO A 370 -11.65 2.08 -14.73
CA PRO A 370 -10.62 2.99 -14.25
C PRO A 370 -11.25 4.32 -13.80
N PRO A 371 -10.82 4.88 -12.66
CA PRO A 371 -11.24 6.22 -12.25
C PRO A 371 -11.00 7.20 -13.40
N VAL A 372 -11.97 8.07 -13.67
CA VAL A 372 -11.80 9.12 -14.69
C VAL A 372 -10.69 10.06 -14.23
N THR A 373 -9.54 10.01 -14.90
CA THR A 373 -8.42 10.88 -14.61
C THR A 373 -8.54 12.18 -15.40
N ASN A 374 -8.04 13.26 -14.82
CA ASN A 374 -7.97 14.56 -15.51
C ASN A 374 -6.61 14.76 -16.21
N THR A 375 -5.90 13.66 -16.48
CA THR A 375 -4.66 13.66 -17.24
C THR A 375 -4.89 13.00 -18.60
N LYS A 376 -4.19 13.49 -19.62
CA LYS A 376 -4.12 12.83 -20.93
C LYS A 376 -2.66 12.57 -21.27
N PRO A 377 -2.27 11.32 -21.57
CA PRO A 377 -0.89 11.02 -21.94
C PRO A 377 -0.55 11.67 -23.28
N ILE A 378 0.69 12.16 -23.38
CA ILE A 378 1.27 12.70 -24.62
C ILE A 378 2.38 11.74 -25.03
N HIS A 379 2.21 11.06 -26.16
CA HIS A 379 3.18 10.10 -26.66
C HIS A 379 4.06 10.72 -27.74
N ASN A 380 5.35 10.35 -27.75
CA ASN A 380 6.31 10.61 -28.83
C ASN A 380 6.53 12.09 -29.19
N GLN A 381 6.23 13.03 -28.30
CA GLN A 381 6.49 14.44 -28.52
C GLN A 381 7.77 14.86 -27.80
N LYS A 382 8.88 14.83 -28.54
CA LYS A 382 10.19 15.31 -28.10
C LYS A 382 10.65 16.42 -29.03
N PHE A 383 11.26 17.46 -28.47
CA PHE A 383 11.84 18.55 -29.25
C PHE A 383 13.05 19.12 -28.53
N THR A 384 13.87 19.84 -29.29
CA THR A 384 15.05 20.55 -28.78
C THR A 384 14.79 22.02 -28.98
N GLY A 385 15.20 22.84 -28.00
CA GLY A 385 14.92 24.25 -28.07
C GLY A 385 15.67 25.10 -27.07
N LYS A 386 15.62 26.41 -27.27
CA LYS A 386 16.28 27.39 -26.41
C LYS A 386 15.30 27.96 -25.39
N VAL A 387 15.68 27.98 -24.12
CA VAL A 387 14.82 28.58 -23.07
C VAL A 387 14.78 30.10 -23.23
N ILE A 388 13.58 30.66 -23.43
CA ILE A 388 13.37 32.10 -23.66
C ILE A 388 12.74 32.81 -22.47
N GLU A 389 11.96 32.11 -21.64
CA GLU A 389 11.31 32.69 -20.48
C GLU A 389 11.15 31.63 -19.39
N VAL A 390 11.44 32.02 -18.14
CA VAL A 390 11.05 31.29 -16.94
C VAL A 390 9.82 31.98 -16.35
N VAL A 391 8.65 31.34 -16.47
CA VAL A 391 7.39 31.94 -16.00
C VAL A 391 7.37 31.91 -14.47
N ASN A 392 7.60 30.73 -13.88
CA ASN A 392 7.68 30.48 -12.45
C ASN A 392 8.69 29.36 -12.14
N GLY A 393 8.80 28.94 -10.88
CA GLY A 393 9.77 27.92 -10.44
C GLY A 393 9.62 26.51 -11.03
N TYR A 394 8.65 26.26 -11.92
CA TYR A 394 8.39 24.96 -12.54
C TYR A 394 7.81 25.05 -13.95
N CYS A 395 7.72 26.25 -14.55
CA CYS A 395 7.14 26.47 -15.87
C CYS A 395 8.09 27.30 -16.73
N LEU A 396 8.42 26.75 -17.90
CA LEU A 396 9.38 27.30 -18.85
C LEU A 396 8.67 27.57 -20.18
N VAL A 397 9.12 28.59 -20.90
CA VAL A 397 8.80 28.79 -22.31
C VAL A 397 10.06 28.55 -23.11
N ILE A 398 9.96 27.67 -24.10
CA ILE A 398 11.07 27.16 -24.89
C ILE A 398 10.77 27.44 -26.35
N ALA A 399 11.73 28.08 -27.01
CA ALA A 399 11.67 28.27 -28.45
C ALA A 399 12.03 26.95 -29.14
N ASP A 400 11.08 26.36 -29.87
CA ASP A 400 11.28 25.13 -30.64
C ASP A 400 12.18 25.41 -31.85
N ASP A 401 13.28 24.68 -31.99
CA ASP A 401 14.24 24.89 -33.08
C ASP A 401 13.70 24.46 -34.44
N ALA A 402 12.66 23.61 -34.46
CA ALA A 402 12.03 23.14 -35.68
C ALA A 402 11.10 24.18 -36.34
N GLU A 403 10.66 25.17 -35.57
CA GLU A 403 9.63 26.12 -36.00
C GLU A 403 10.24 27.48 -36.42
N PRO A 404 9.77 28.07 -37.53
CA PRO A 404 10.30 29.34 -38.03
C PRO A 404 10.03 30.51 -37.09
N TYR A 405 10.92 31.50 -37.16
CA TYR A 405 10.86 32.71 -36.33
C TYR A 405 9.54 33.48 -36.52
N GLY A 406 8.89 33.84 -35.41
CA GLY A 406 7.65 34.62 -35.41
C GLY A 406 6.36 33.78 -35.50
N SER A 407 6.44 32.45 -35.66
CA SER A 407 5.24 31.61 -35.59
C SER A 407 4.76 31.47 -34.13
N PRO A 408 3.44 31.49 -33.87
CA PRO A 408 2.90 31.24 -32.53
C PRO A 408 3.30 29.86 -31.96
N SER A 409 3.54 28.90 -32.85
CA SER A 409 3.98 27.53 -32.51
C SER A 409 5.44 27.44 -32.11
N ALA A 410 6.26 28.47 -32.41
CA ALA A 410 7.67 28.47 -32.08
C ALA A 410 7.92 28.63 -30.58
N GLU A 411 6.97 29.10 -29.77
CA GLU A 411 7.12 29.24 -28.31
C GLU A 411 6.24 28.22 -27.57
N ARG A 412 6.85 27.14 -27.07
CA ARG A 412 6.15 26.08 -26.33
C ARG A 412 6.27 26.28 -24.82
N ARG A 413 5.14 26.28 -24.12
CA ARG A 413 5.08 26.38 -22.66
C ARG A 413 5.06 25.00 -22.02
N VAL A 414 6.08 24.70 -21.22
CA VAL A 414 6.30 23.37 -20.61
C VAL A 414 6.30 23.49 -19.09
N ASN A 415 5.44 22.73 -18.42
CA ASN A 415 5.49 22.57 -16.97
C ASN A 415 6.36 21.35 -16.63
N LEU A 416 7.24 21.47 -15.64
CA LEU A 416 8.09 20.36 -15.21
C LEU A 416 7.21 19.26 -14.59
N SER A 417 7.36 18.04 -15.08
CA SER A 417 6.52 16.92 -14.68
C SER A 417 6.80 16.42 -13.26
N SER A 418 5.75 15.93 -12.59
CA SER A 418 5.81 15.29 -11.27
C SER A 418 6.42 16.11 -10.11
N ILE A 419 6.55 17.43 -10.26
CA ILE A 419 6.93 18.34 -9.18
C ILE A 419 5.83 19.35 -8.91
N ARG A 420 5.89 20.02 -7.75
CA ARG A 420 4.96 21.08 -7.34
C ARG A 420 5.64 22.10 -6.43
N PRO A 421 5.04 23.29 -6.24
CA PRO A 421 5.44 24.19 -5.18
C PRO A 421 5.40 23.50 -3.79
N PRO A 422 6.35 23.79 -2.90
CA PRO A 422 6.30 23.31 -1.52
C PRO A 422 5.04 23.80 -0.79
N LYS A 423 4.51 22.96 0.10
CA LYS A 423 3.41 23.30 1.01
C LYS A 423 3.98 23.62 2.39
N PHE A 424 3.56 24.72 3.02
CA PHE A 424 4.01 25.13 4.35
C PHE A 424 2.92 24.85 5.39
N GLU A 425 3.30 24.45 6.61
CA GLU A 425 2.35 23.94 7.62
C GLU A 425 1.54 25.02 8.35
N LYS A 426 1.89 26.32 8.23
CA LYS A 426 1.25 27.41 8.98
C LYS A 426 0.59 28.45 8.06
N PRO A 427 -0.75 28.61 8.10
CA PRO A 427 -1.50 29.50 7.19
C PRO A 427 -1.10 30.99 7.25
N SER A 428 -0.71 31.49 8.42
CA SER A 428 -0.36 32.90 8.65
C SER A 428 0.98 33.33 8.03
N GLU A 429 1.91 32.39 7.83
CA GLU A 429 3.23 32.64 7.22
C GLU A 429 3.35 32.06 5.81
N GLU A 430 2.36 31.25 5.40
CA GLU A 430 2.32 30.52 4.13
C GLU A 430 2.46 31.46 2.92
N ASN A 431 1.78 32.62 2.93
CA ASN A 431 1.80 33.53 1.78
C ASN A 431 3.17 34.19 1.56
N LYS A 432 3.82 34.69 2.62
CA LYS A 432 5.12 35.37 2.49
C LYS A 432 6.25 34.38 2.20
N SER A 433 6.27 33.24 2.88
CA SER A 433 7.30 32.21 2.69
C SER A 433 7.16 31.50 1.33
N SER A 434 5.94 31.22 0.88
CA SER A 434 5.69 30.62 -0.44
C SER A 434 6.08 31.54 -1.59
N GLU A 435 5.75 32.84 -1.50
CA GLU A 435 6.14 33.82 -2.52
C GLU A 435 7.67 33.98 -2.62
N GLN A 436 8.36 34.04 -1.48
CA GLN A 436 9.83 34.08 -1.44
C GLN A 436 10.43 32.83 -2.06
N PHE A 437 9.89 31.65 -1.73
CA PHE A 437 10.39 30.40 -2.27
C PHE A 437 10.17 30.30 -3.78
N ALA A 438 9.02 30.74 -4.26
CA ALA A 438 8.73 30.83 -5.68
C ALA A 438 9.72 31.76 -6.41
N ARG A 439 10.09 32.89 -5.78
CA ARG A 439 11.09 33.82 -6.33
C ARG A 439 12.48 33.20 -6.41
N ILE A 440 12.92 32.51 -5.36
CA ILE A 440 14.21 31.81 -5.34
C ILE A 440 14.26 30.70 -6.39
N ALA A 441 13.21 29.87 -6.48
CA ALA A 441 13.13 28.80 -7.47
C ALA A 441 13.14 29.35 -8.91
N LYS A 442 12.38 30.42 -9.17
CA LYS A 442 12.36 31.11 -10.47
C LYS A 442 13.74 31.67 -10.82
N GLU A 443 14.41 32.34 -9.88
CA GLU A 443 15.73 32.94 -10.10
C GLU A 443 16.82 31.88 -10.32
N PHE A 444 16.73 30.75 -9.60
CA PHE A 444 17.61 29.60 -9.82
C PHE A 444 17.46 29.03 -11.24
N LEU A 445 16.23 28.86 -11.72
CA LEU A 445 16.00 28.41 -13.10
C LEU A 445 16.48 29.46 -14.12
N ARG A 446 16.23 30.74 -13.88
CA ARG A 446 16.65 31.83 -14.77
C ARG A 446 18.16 31.82 -14.97
N THR A 447 18.93 31.85 -13.88
CA THR A 447 20.40 31.90 -13.92
C THR A 447 21.03 30.68 -14.59
N ARG A 448 20.39 29.51 -14.52
CA ARG A 448 20.90 28.25 -15.09
C ARG A 448 20.42 27.97 -16.51
N LEU A 449 19.20 28.36 -16.86
CA LEU A 449 18.52 27.90 -18.07
C LEU A 449 18.37 28.98 -19.14
N ILE A 450 18.27 30.27 -18.78
CA ILE A 450 17.91 31.30 -19.76
C ILE A 450 18.93 31.34 -20.90
N GLY A 451 18.46 31.22 -22.14
CA GLY A 451 19.30 31.17 -23.32
C GLY A 451 20.16 29.90 -23.50
N LYS A 452 19.98 28.86 -22.69
CA LYS A 452 20.62 27.55 -22.89
C LYS A 452 19.75 26.65 -23.78
N GLN A 453 20.42 25.73 -24.46
CA GLN A 453 19.79 24.67 -25.23
C GLN A 453 19.29 23.56 -24.28
N VAL A 454 18.07 23.08 -24.48
CA VAL A 454 17.48 22.00 -23.67
C VAL A 454 16.78 20.98 -24.55
N ASN A 455 16.75 19.74 -24.08
CA ASN A 455 15.97 18.66 -24.68
C ASN A 455 14.69 18.48 -23.87
N VAL A 456 13.54 18.46 -24.53
CA VAL A 456 12.23 18.33 -23.88
C VAL A 456 11.55 17.06 -24.33
N SER A 457 10.99 16.33 -23.38
CA SER A 457 10.07 15.22 -23.62
C SER A 457 8.74 15.53 -22.95
N MET A 458 7.71 15.79 -23.75
CA MET A 458 6.35 15.96 -23.23
C MET A 458 5.80 14.59 -22.79
N GLU A 459 5.05 14.57 -21.69
CA GLU A 459 4.63 13.31 -21.04
C GLU A 459 3.11 13.26 -20.86
N TYR A 460 2.49 14.31 -20.35
CA TYR A 460 1.05 14.35 -20.13
C TYR A 460 0.52 15.78 -20.10
N SER A 461 -0.78 15.94 -20.30
CA SER A 461 -1.49 17.21 -20.07
C SER A 461 -2.50 17.06 -18.94
N ARG A 462 -2.82 18.16 -18.26
CA ARG A 462 -3.82 18.22 -17.19
C ARG A 462 -4.69 19.46 -17.33
N ARG A 463 -6.01 19.34 -17.15
CA ARG A 463 -6.91 20.50 -17.13
C ARG A 463 -6.98 21.12 -15.73
N ILE A 464 -6.86 22.43 -15.65
CA ILE A 464 -7.02 23.18 -14.40
C ILE A 464 -8.09 24.26 -14.58
N ASN A 465 -8.80 24.57 -13.51
CA ASN A 465 -9.74 25.69 -13.48
C ASN A 465 -8.97 27.01 -13.56
N ILE A 466 -9.49 27.95 -14.36
CA ILE A 466 -8.86 29.26 -14.58
C ILE A 466 -8.98 30.14 -13.33
N ALA A 467 -10.10 30.08 -12.60
CA ALA A 467 -10.37 30.91 -11.41
C ALA A 467 -9.47 30.54 -10.21
N ASP A 468 -9.41 29.26 -9.85
CA ASP A 468 -8.73 28.82 -8.62
C ASP A 468 -7.38 28.12 -8.87
N GLY A 469 -7.01 27.87 -10.13
CA GLY A 469 -5.81 27.11 -10.49
C GLY A 469 -5.81 25.64 -10.04
N GLN A 470 -6.90 25.19 -9.40
CA GLN A 470 -7.09 23.82 -8.93
C GLN A 470 -7.40 22.86 -10.08
N ILE A 471 -7.22 21.56 -9.82
CA ILE A 471 -7.50 20.50 -10.78
C ILE A 471 -9.00 20.54 -11.11
N ALA A 472 -9.30 20.72 -12.39
CA ALA A 472 -10.68 20.78 -12.86
C ALA A 472 -11.37 19.41 -12.64
N GLY A 473 -12.63 19.41 -12.23
CA GLY A 473 -13.41 18.18 -12.15
C GLY A 473 -13.75 17.63 -13.54
N PRO A 474 -14.14 16.35 -13.69
CA PRO A 474 -14.56 15.80 -14.98
C PRO A 474 -15.75 16.53 -15.62
N ARG A 475 -16.58 17.22 -14.82
CA ARG A 475 -17.81 17.92 -15.22
C ARG A 475 -17.68 19.44 -15.35
N THR A 476 -16.48 20.01 -15.24
CA THR A 476 -16.28 21.47 -15.36
C THR A 476 -16.34 21.90 -16.83
N ASN A 477 -17.06 23.00 -17.11
CA ASN A 477 -17.23 23.54 -18.46
C ASN A 477 -15.89 23.92 -19.09
N SER A 478 -15.73 23.67 -20.40
CA SER A 478 -14.48 23.90 -21.13
C SER A 478 -14.02 25.36 -21.11
N THR A 479 -14.95 26.32 -21.08
CA THR A 479 -14.72 27.76 -21.03
C THR A 479 -14.02 28.24 -19.75
N GLU A 480 -14.11 27.48 -18.66
CA GLU A 480 -13.50 27.82 -17.36
C GLU A 480 -12.20 27.05 -17.09
N THR A 481 -11.74 26.24 -18.05
CA THR A 481 -10.56 25.37 -17.89
C THR A 481 -9.44 25.73 -18.86
N ARG A 482 -8.19 25.61 -18.41
CA ARG A 482 -7.01 25.64 -19.28
C ARG A 482 -6.23 24.33 -19.19
N VAL A 483 -5.67 23.91 -20.32
CA VAL A 483 -4.82 22.71 -20.39
C VAL A 483 -3.38 23.13 -20.09
N LEU A 484 -2.76 22.46 -19.13
CA LEU A 484 -1.33 22.56 -18.87
C LEU A 484 -0.64 21.31 -19.41
N GLU A 485 0.40 21.51 -20.20
CA GLU A 485 1.24 20.41 -20.68
C GLU A 485 2.46 20.25 -19.76
N TYR A 486 2.77 19.01 -19.43
CA TYR A 486 3.84 18.61 -18.53
C TYR A 486 4.88 17.78 -19.29
N GLY A 487 6.15 18.05 -19.02
CA GLY A 487 7.26 17.35 -19.64
C GLY A 487 8.53 17.35 -18.80
N SER A 488 9.40 16.42 -19.13
CA SER A 488 10.77 16.34 -18.61
C SER A 488 11.69 17.21 -19.46
N VAL A 489 12.43 18.11 -18.82
CA VAL A 489 13.40 19.01 -19.48
C VAL A 489 14.81 18.64 -19.04
N PHE A 490 15.70 18.47 -20.00
CA PHE A 490 17.09 18.08 -19.77
C PHE A 490 18.06 19.13 -20.27
N LEU A 491 19.03 19.45 -19.44
CA LEU A 491 20.21 20.23 -19.80
C LEU A 491 21.29 19.30 -20.36
N PRO A 492 21.71 19.43 -21.62
CA PRO A 492 22.83 18.67 -22.16
C PRO A 492 24.09 18.94 -21.33
N SER A 493 24.82 17.89 -20.97
CA SER A 493 26.10 18.05 -20.26
C SER A 493 27.13 18.59 -21.25
N SER A 494 27.67 19.78 -20.98
CA SER A 494 28.74 20.37 -21.78
C SER A 494 30.01 19.53 -21.64
N SER A 495 30.37 18.79 -22.67
CA SER A 495 31.76 18.36 -22.88
C SER A 495 32.57 19.61 -23.24
N HIS A 496 33.46 20.03 -22.33
CA HIS A 496 34.55 21.03 -22.43
C HIS A 496 34.42 22.33 -21.62
N ALA A 497 35.52 22.58 -20.86
CA ALA A 497 35.95 23.78 -20.10
C ALA A 497 35.09 24.08 -18.85
N ASP A 498 35.53 23.90 -17.59
CA ASP A 498 36.80 24.21 -16.93
C ASP A 498 36.83 23.50 -15.57
N GLY A 499 38.02 23.17 -15.08
CA GLY A 499 38.22 22.34 -13.90
C GLY A 499 37.82 23.02 -12.60
N GLU A 500 36.76 22.51 -11.96
CA GLU A 500 36.63 22.54 -10.51
C GLU A 500 35.76 21.37 -10.02
N THR A 501 36.26 20.72 -8.99
CA THR A 501 35.96 19.36 -8.54
C THR A 501 34.50 19.17 -8.13
N ALA A 502 33.75 18.35 -8.87
CA ALA A 502 32.50 17.77 -8.41
C ALA A 502 32.47 16.28 -8.72
N THR A 503 32.61 15.47 -7.67
CA THR A 503 32.44 14.02 -7.64
C THR A 503 31.13 13.58 -8.33
N SER A 504 31.28 12.99 -9.50
CA SER A 504 30.21 12.39 -10.30
C SER A 504 30.25 10.87 -10.18
N SER A 505 29.48 10.31 -9.25
CA SER A 505 29.05 8.91 -9.33
C SER A 505 27.71 8.86 -10.07
N TYR A 506 27.75 8.65 -11.38
CA TYR A 506 26.56 8.32 -12.16
C TYR A 506 26.70 6.93 -12.77
N SER A 507 25.78 6.07 -12.34
CA SER A 507 25.30 4.89 -13.05
C SER A 507 24.95 5.22 -14.51
N SER A 508 25.43 4.36 -15.40
CA SER A 508 25.21 4.25 -16.84
C SER A 508 23.73 4.30 -17.26
N ASN A 509 23.33 5.34 -18.03
CA ASN A 509 22.37 5.32 -19.16
C ASN A 509 21.76 6.68 -19.58
N ASN A 510 22.14 7.83 -19.02
CA ASN A 510 21.53 9.12 -19.41
C ASN A 510 22.26 9.82 -20.58
N GLN A 511 21.95 9.42 -21.81
CA GLN A 511 22.37 10.15 -23.03
C GLN A 511 21.73 11.55 -23.17
N LEU A 512 20.74 11.92 -22.33
CA LEU A 512 19.94 13.14 -22.48
C LEU A 512 20.39 14.33 -21.61
N GLY A 513 21.33 14.14 -20.66
CA GLY A 513 21.82 15.20 -19.77
C GLY A 513 21.13 15.27 -18.40
N ILE A 514 21.23 16.42 -17.71
CA ILE A 514 20.76 16.62 -16.34
C ILE A 514 19.27 17.00 -16.36
N ASN A 515 18.42 16.21 -15.69
CA ASN A 515 16.99 16.51 -15.54
C ASN A 515 16.78 17.72 -14.60
N VAL A 516 16.15 18.78 -15.12
CA VAL A 516 15.92 20.05 -14.39
C VAL A 516 14.99 19.86 -13.19
N ALA A 517 13.96 19.00 -13.29
CA ALA A 517 13.05 18.73 -12.18
C ALA A 517 13.80 18.02 -11.03
N ALA A 518 14.66 17.05 -11.36
CA ALA A 518 15.52 16.40 -10.37
C ALA A 518 16.50 17.38 -9.71
N LEU A 519 17.02 18.35 -10.47
CA LEU A 519 17.90 19.40 -9.95
C LEU A 519 17.18 20.28 -8.92
N LEU A 520 15.95 20.71 -9.20
CA LEU A 520 15.13 21.48 -8.26
C LEU A 520 14.85 20.69 -6.97
N LEU A 521 14.43 19.43 -7.09
CA LEU A 521 14.17 18.57 -5.93
C LEU A 521 15.43 18.38 -5.08
N SER A 522 16.59 18.14 -5.71
CA SER A 522 17.86 17.91 -5.00
C SER A 522 18.35 19.11 -4.17
N ARG A 523 17.93 20.34 -4.53
CA ARG A 523 18.21 21.55 -3.78
C ARG A 523 17.09 21.92 -2.80
N GLY A 524 16.03 21.11 -2.75
CA GLY A 524 14.82 21.40 -2.00
C GLY A 524 14.14 22.67 -2.50
N LEU A 525 14.17 22.97 -3.80
CA LEU A 525 13.50 24.13 -4.41
C LEU A 525 12.09 23.81 -4.96
N ALA A 526 11.67 22.55 -4.86
CA ALA A 526 10.35 22.05 -5.23
C ALA A 526 10.00 20.84 -4.36
N ASP A 527 8.72 20.53 -4.26
CA ASP A 527 8.22 19.30 -3.64
C ASP A 527 7.79 18.28 -4.72
N ILE A 528 7.77 17.00 -4.36
CA ILE A 528 7.37 15.93 -5.27
C ILE A 528 5.85 15.80 -5.32
N THR A 529 5.30 15.67 -6.52
CA THR A 529 3.88 15.35 -6.70
C THR A 529 3.68 13.85 -6.51
N ARG A 530 2.86 13.48 -5.53
CA ARG A 530 2.38 12.10 -5.36
C ARG A 530 1.20 11.88 -6.31
N HIS A 531 1.38 10.98 -7.25
CA HIS A 531 0.35 10.63 -8.23
C HIS A 531 -0.48 9.46 -7.70
N ARG A 532 -1.79 9.49 -7.94
CA ARG A 532 -2.68 8.36 -7.63
C ARG A 532 -2.49 7.25 -8.66
N ASP A 533 -3.02 6.07 -8.35
CA ASP A 533 -3.15 5.02 -9.35
C ASP A 533 -3.91 5.56 -10.59
N TYR A 534 -3.43 5.21 -11.79
CA TYR A 534 -3.93 5.64 -13.10
C TYR A 534 -3.69 7.10 -13.50
N GLU A 535 -3.12 7.95 -12.65
CA GLU A 535 -2.67 9.28 -13.07
C GLU A 535 -1.36 9.18 -13.86
N ASP A 536 -1.26 9.97 -14.93
CA ASP A 536 -0.03 10.06 -15.70
C ASP A 536 1.07 10.75 -14.87
N ARG A 537 2.26 10.14 -14.88
CA ARG A 537 3.44 10.59 -14.14
C ARG A 537 4.67 10.58 -15.01
N SER A 538 5.75 11.17 -14.50
CA SER A 538 7.00 11.23 -15.25
C SER A 538 7.62 9.85 -15.48
N HIS A 539 8.25 9.67 -16.64
CA HIS A 539 9.05 8.47 -16.92
C HIS A 539 10.26 8.35 -15.99
N HIS A 540 10.71 9.47 -15.39
CA HIS A 540 11.86 9.51 -14.47
C HIS A 540 11.44 9.63 -12.99
N TYR A 541 10.22 9.20 -12.65
CA TYR A 541 9.65 9.39 -11.31
C TYR A 541 10.52 8.83 -10.18
N ASP A 542 11.12 7.65 -10.35
CA ASP A 542 11.95 7.03 -9.31
C ASP A 542 13.22 7.85 -9.02
N ALA A 543 13.82 8.45 -10.06
CA ALA A 543 14.96 9.35 -9.90
C ALA A 543 14.55 10.66 -9.18
N LEU A 544 13.34 11.15 -9.42
CA LEU A 544 12.77 12.31 -8.72
C LEU A 544 12.53 12.00 -7.24
N ILE A 545 11.96 10.84 -6.91
CA ILE A 545 11.78 10.38 -5.52
C ILE A 545 13.14 10.31 -4.82
N ALA A 546 14.13 9.69 -5.44
CA ALA A 546 15.46 9.58 -4.87
C ALA A 546 16.10 10.96 -4.64
N ALA A 547 15.91 11.92 -5.56
CA ALA A 547 16.42 13.28 -5.41
C ALA A 547 15.75 14.05 -4.27
N HIS A 548 14.43 13.92 -4.13
CA HIS A 548 13.64 14.51 -3.05
C HIS A 548 14.05 13.94 -1.69
N ALA A 549 14.14 12.61 -1.56
CA ALA A 549 14.57 11.95 -0.33
C ALA A 549 15.99 12.38 0.13
N ARG A 550 16.90 12.62 -0.82
CA ARG A 550 18.24 13.18 -0.51
C ARG A 550 18.17 14.61 0.03
N ALA A 551 17.30 15.45 -0.52
CA ALA A 551 17.13 16.83 -0.06
C ALA A 551 16.50 16.88 1.34
N GLU A 552 15.54 16.01 1.62
CA GLU A 552 14.92 15.86 2.93
C GLU A 552 15.94 15.41 3.99
N LYS A 553 16.72 14.35 3.69
CA LYS A 553 17.79 13.87 4.58
C LYS A 553 18.86 14.94 4.87
N THR A 554 19.19 15.74 3.86
CA THR A 554 20.20 16.82 3.99
C THR A 554 19.64 18.15 4.47
N LYS A 555 18.33 18.23 4.74
CA LYS A 555 17.63 19.45 5.20
C LYS A 555 17.94 20.67 4.32
N LYS A 556 17.90 20.49 2.99
CA LYS A 556 18.15 21.54 2.00
C LYS A 556 16.88 22.29 1.63
N GLY A 557 17.02 23.58 1.28
CA GLY A 557 15.91 24.40 0.81
C GLY A 557 14.78 24.48 1.85
N TYR A 558 13.53 24.23 1.43
CA TYR A 558 12.38 24.28 2.35
C TYR A 558 12.33 23.13 3.36
N HIS A 559 13.16 22.07 3.19
CA HIS A 559 13.33 21.04 4.22
C HIS A 559 14.20 21.52 5.40
N SER A 560 14.81 22.70 5.27
CA SER A 560 15.55 23.35 6.35
C SER A 560 14.62 24.15 7.26
N LYS A 561 14.95 24.26 8.55
CA LYS A 561 14.28 25.19 9.48
C LYS A 561 14.80 26.63 9.35
N LYS A 562 15.73 26.89 8.43
CA LYS A 562 16.35 28.21 8.23
C LYS A 562 15.42 29.09 7.39
N GLU A 563 14.92 30.16 7.98
CA GLU A 563 14.17 31.18 7.26
C GLU A 563 15.02 31.84 6.17
N CYS A 564 14.42 32.07 5.01
CA CYS A 564 15.07 32.84 3.95
C CYS A 564 14.99 34.34 4.28
N PRO A 565 16.08 35.11 4.11
CA PRO A 565 16.03 36.55 4.30
C PRO A 565 14.99 37.19 3.37
N PRO A 566 14.16 38.12 3.87
CA PRO A 566 13.16 38.78 3.05
C PRO A 566 13.84 39.68 2.00
N ILE A 567 13.54 39.44 0.73
CA ILE A 567 13.97 40.32 -0.37
C ILE A 567 12.90 41.40 -0.56
N HIS A 568 13.17 42.61 -0.06
CA HIS A 568 12.32 43.77 -0.33
C HIS A 568 12.70 44.40 -1.67
N MET A 569 11.73 44.55 -2.57
CA MET A 569 11.94 45.17 -3.88
C MET A 569 10.85 46.22 -4.08
N THR A 570 11.24 47.45 -4.43
CA THR A 570 10.33 48.57 -4.63
C THR A 570 9.98 48.73 -6.11
N ASP A 571 8.71 48.54 -6.48
CA ASP A 571 8.25 48.77 -7.85
C ASP A 571 7.97 50.27 -8.09
N LEU A 572 8.92 50.95 -8.73
CA LEU A 572 8.83 52.37 -9.04
C LEU A 572 7.92 52.65 -10.25
N THR A 573 7.46 51.63 -10.98
CA THR A 573 6.54 51.80 -12.11
C THR A 573 5.14 52.27 -11.67
N ARG A 574 4.78 52.04 -10.40
CA ARG A 574 3.46 52.37 -9.84
C ARG A 574 3.48 53.60 -8.94
N VAL A 575 4.67 54.10 -8.57
CA VAL A 575 4.83 55.17 -7.56
C VAL A 575 5.73 56.29 -8.09
N PRO A 576 5.19 57.22 -8.89
CA PRO A 576 5.99 58.24 -9.59
C PRO A 576 6.70 59.22 -8.65
N LYS A 577 6.16 59.45 -7.44
CA LYS A 577 6.79 60.30 -6.42
C LYS A 577 8.13 59.70 -5.94
N LYS A 578 8.13 58.41 -5.58
CA LYS A 578 9.35 57.68 -5.19
C LYS A 578 10.33 57.53 -6.35
N ALA A 579 9.86 57.43 -7.59
CA ALA A 579 10.73 57.35 -8.76
C ALA A 579 11.65 58.57 -8.90
N LYS A 580 11.17 59.78 -8.53
CA LYS A 580 12.01 61.00 -8.51
C LYS A 580 13.07 60.96 -7.42
N GLU A 581 12.75 60.43 -6.24
CA GLU A 581 13.71 60.28 -5.14
C GLU A 581 14.84 59.30 -5.51
N PHE A 582 14.48 58.17 -6.13
CA PHE A 582 15.44 57.17 -6.60
C PHE A 582 16.25 57.63 -7.83
N LEU A 583 15.78 58.63 -8.58
CA LEU A 583 16.48 59.13 -9.77
C LEU A 583 17.88 59.66 -9.43
N HIS A 584 18.01 60.42 -8.33
CA HIS A 584 19.31 60.94 -7.90
C HIS A 584 20.31 59.82 -7.57
N LEU A 585 19.83 58.74 -6.94
CA LEU A 585 20.63 57.54 -6.66
C LEU A 585 21.05 56.83 -7.94
N LEU A 586 20.11 56.67 -8.87
CA LEU A 586 20.32 55.97 -10.15
C LEU A 586 21.25 56.75 -11.10
N GLN A 587 21.21 58.08 -11.09
CA GLN A 587 22.10 58.93 -11.91
C GLN A 587 23.53 58.99 -11.36
N ARG A 588 23.71 58.84 -10.04
CA ARG A 588 25.04 58.90 -9.40
C ARG A 588 25.94 57.76 -9.89
N SER A 589 25.38 56.57 -10.07
CA SER A 589 26.07 55.43 -10.66
C SER A 589 25.63 55.24 -12.11
N ARG A 590 26.47 55.69 -13.06
CA ARG A 590 26.13 55.66 -14.50
C ARG A 590 25.87 54.27 -15.08
N ARG A 591 26.30 53.21 -14.39
CA ARG A 591 26.26 51.81 -14.85
C ARG A 591 25.55 50.95 -13.82
N HIS A 592 24.43 50.33 -14.21
CA HIS A 592 23.67 49.42 -13.36
C HIS A 592 23.52 48.06 -14.01
N SER A 593 23.90 46.99 -13.29
CA SER A 593 23.55 45.63 -13.68
C SER A 593 22.09 45.40 -13.37
N ALA A 594 21.31 45.04 -14.38
CA ALA A 594 19.87 44.94 -14.29
C ALA A 594 19.35 43.69 -15.01
N ILE A 595 18.10 43.33 -14.72
CA ILE A 595 17.42 42.17 -15.29
C ILE A 595 16.14 42.65 -15.97
N VAL A 596 15.95 42.30 -17.23
CA VAL A 596 14.71 42.64 -17.95
C VAL A 596 13.59 41.69 -17.51
N GLU A 597 12.59 42.20 -16.80
CA GLU A 597 11.44 41.39 -16.34
C GLU A 597 10.35 41.27 -17.39
N TYR A 598 10.11 42.34 -18.16
CA TYR A 598 9.02 42.40 -19.13
C TYR A 598 9.38 43.31 -20.31
N VAL A 599 8.83 43.00 -21.49
CA VAL A 599 9.00 43.78 -22.71
C VAL A 599 7.63 44.37 -23.08
N PHE A 600 7.48 45.69 -22.99
CA PHE A 600 6.24 46.38 -23.36
C PHE A 600 6.16 46.63 -24.87
N SER A 601 7.29 46.97 -25.48
CA SER A 601 7.45 47.21 -26.91
C SER A 601 8.92 46.95 -27.29
N GLY A 602 9.25 47.05 -28.58
CA GLY A 602 10.64 46.94 -29.05
C GLY A 602 11.64 47.92 -28.38
N HIS A 603 11.17 49.00 -27.75
CA HIS A 603 12.03 50.04 -27.13
C HIS A 603 11.72 50.32 -25.65
N ARG A 604 10.70 49.68 -25.05
CA ARG A 604 10.28 49.94 -23.67
C ARG A 604 10.21 48.63 -22.87
N PHE A 605 10.86 48.61 -21.72
CA PHE A 605 11.07 47.41 -20.90
C PHE A 605 10.77 47.68 -19.43
N LYS A 606 10.37 46.66 -18.68
CA LYS A 606 10.40 46.65 -17.21
C LYS A 606 11.72 46.04 -16.77
N VAL A 607 12.50 46.77 -15.99
CA VAL A 607 13.86 46.40 -15.62
C VAL A 607 14.00 46.44 -14.10
N THR A 608 14.50 45.36 -13.52
CA THR A 608 14.81 45.24 -12.09
C THR A 608 16.30 45.42 -11.88
N ILE A 609 16.67 46.28 -10.94
CA ILE A 609 18.05 46.56 -10.52
C ILE A 609 18.22 45.97 -9.12
N PRO A 610 18.78 44.74 -8.99
CA PRO A 610 18.85 44.05 -7.70
C PRO A 610 19.65 44.82 -6.64
N LYS A 611 20.74 45.49 -7.07
CA LYS A 611 21.63 46.25 -6.17
C LYS A 611 20.91 47.41 -5.48
N GLU A 612 20.05 48.11 -6.21
CA GLU A 612 19.29 49.25 -5.71
C GLU A 612 17.89 48.83 -5.22
N THR A 613 17.59 47.52 -5.22
CA THR A 613 16.32 46.93 -4.77
C THR A 613 15.08 47.54 -5.41
N CYS A 614 15.18 47.97 -6.67
CA CYS A 614 14.11 48.69 -7.35
C CYS A 614 13.79 48.13 -8.74
N THR A 615 12.55 48.34 -9.18
CA THR A 615 12.10 48.03 -10.54
C THR A 615 11.61 49.29 -11.23
N ILE A 616 12.09 49.54 -12.45
CA ILE A 616 11.82 50.75 -13.23
C ILE A 616 11.23 50.40 -14.60
N ALA A 617 10.46 51.34 -15.15
CA ALA A 617 10.09 51.32 -16.56
C ALA A 617 11.20 52.04 -17.33
N PHE A 618 11.92 51.30 -18.17
CA PHE A 618 13.04 51.79 -18.94
C PHE A 618 12.65 51.92 -20.41
N ALA A 619 12.98 53.05 -21.03
CA ALA A 619 12.79 53.28 -22.46
C ALA A 619 14.12 53.66 -23.10
N LEU A 620 14.40 53.12 -24.28
CA LEU A 620 15.60 53.47 -25.04
C LEU A 620 15.51 54.93 -25.49
N SER A 621 16.58 55.71 -25.24
CA SER A 621 16.65 57.10 -25.66
C SER A 621 16.83 57.19 -27.18
N GLY A 622 16.04 58.06 -27.83
CA GLY A 622 16.17 58.34 -29.26
C GLY A 622 15.60 57.28 -30.20
N VAL A 623 14.90 56.25 -29.69
CA VAL A 623 14.36 55.16 -30.50
C VAL A 623 12.86 55.00 -30.25
N ARG A 624 12.07 54.97 -31.33
CA ARG A 624 10.65 54.58 -31.31
C ARG A 624 10.48 53.32 -32.17
N CYS A 625 9.96 52.26 -31.56
CA CYS A 625 9.49 51.07 -32.27
C CYS A 625 7.97 51.11 -32.45
N PRO A 626 7.41 50.29 -33.36
CA PRO A 626 5.97 50.22 -33.56
C PRO A 626 5.19 49.98 -32.26
N GLY A 627 4.08 50.70 -32.12
CA GLY A 627 3.14 50.60 -31.01
C GLY A 627 2.27 49.35 -31.08
N ARG A 628 1.44 49.12 -30.07
CA ARG A 628 0.42 48.05 -30.12
C ARG A 628 -0.49 48.32 -31.33
N ASP A 629 -0.80 47.28 -32.09
CA ASP A 629 -1.64 47.33 -33.31
C ASP A 629 -1.00 48.04 -34.53
N GLU A 630 0.26 48.46 -34.45
CA GLU A 630 1.03 48.90 -35.62
C GLU A 630 1.70 47.68 -36.32
N PRO A 631 1.89 47.70 -37.66
CA PRO A 631 2.58 46.63 -38.37
C PRO A 631 3.98 46.35 -37.80
N TYR A 632 4.36 45.08 -37.74
CA TYR A 632 5.64 44.59 -37.22
C TYR A 632 5.87 44.77 -35.70
N SER A 633 4.84 45.17 -34.94
CA SER A 633 4.93 45.34 -33.49
C SER A 633 5.23 44.02 -32.77
N ASP A 634 4.54 42.95 -33.14
CA ASP A 634 4.68 41.63 -32.52
C ASP A 634 6.05 41.00 -32.82
N GLU A 635 6.58 41.20 -34.04
CA GLU A 635 7.90 40.76 -34.45
C GLU A 635 9.01 41.49 -33.68
N ALA A 636 8.85 42.80 -33.46
CA ALA A 636 9.78 43.59 -32.66
C ALA A 636 9.76 43.18 -31.18
N ILE A 637 8.58 42.93 -30.62
CA ILE A 637 8.41 42.42 -29.25
C ILE A 637 9.06 41.04 -29.13
N THR A 638 8.78 40.13 -30.06
CA THR A 638 9.34 38.77 -30.09
C THR A 638 10.87 38.79 -30.19
N MET A 639 11.42 39.71 -30.99
CA MET A 639 12.86 39.89 -31.13
C MET A 639 13.50 40.28 -29.81
N MET A 640 12.94 41.27 -29.12
CA MET A 640 13.44 41.72 -27.83
C MET A 640 13.23 40.65 -26.75
N ARG A 641 12.11 39.93 -26.76
CA ARG A 641 11.87 38.79 -25.86
C ARG A 641 12.97 37.75 -25.99
N ARG A 642 13.33 37.31 -27.20
CA ARG A 642 14.41 36.32 -27.39
C ARG A 642 15.81 36.85 -27.10
N ARG A 643 16.05 38.16 -27.23
CA ARG A 643 17.38 38.78 -27.07
C ARG A 643 17.70 39.22 -25.64
N ILE A 644 16.75 39.81 -24.92
CA ILE A 644 17.05 40.48 -23.64
C ILE A 644 16.16 40.05 -22.47
N LEU A 645 15.00 39.42 -22.70
CA LEU A 645 14.08 39.02 -21.62
C LEU A 645 14.79 38.09 -20.61
N GLN A 646 14.66 38.45 -19.33
CA GLN A 646 15.24 37.74 -18.18
C GLN A 646 16.77 37.54 -18.24
N ARG A 647 17.46 38.24 -19.14
CA ARG A 647 18.92 38.26 -19.19
C ARG A 647 19.48 39.40 -18.34
N ASN A 648 20.70 39.20 -17.86
CA ASN A 648 21.45 40.27 -17.21
C ASN A 648 21.88 41.25 -18.29
N VAL A 649 21.51 42.51 -18.13
CA VAL A 649 21.85 43.62 -19.02
C VAL A 649 22.49 44.73 -18.20
N GLU A 650 23.22 45.59 -18.88
CA GLU A 650 23.76 46.80 -18.29
C GLU A 650 22.96 48.00 -18.80
N VAL A 651 22.46 48.82 -17.88
CA VAL A 651 21.65 50.00 -18.21
C VAL A 651 22.30 51.27 -17.71
N HIS A 652 22.26 52.30 -18.56
CA HIS A 652 22.68 53.66 -18.24
C HIS A 652 21.45 54.55 -18.18
N ILE A 653 21.27 55.27 -17.07
CA ILE A 653 20.06 56.05 -16.80
C ILE A 653 20.40 57.54 -16.93
N ASN A 654 19.93 58.16 -18.01
CA ASN A 654 20.22 59.57 -18.32
C ASN A 654 19.21 60.52 -17.66
N SER A 655 17.91 60.31 -17.92
CA SER A 655 16.83 61.21 -17.51
C SER A 655 15.54 60.45 -17.20
N LEU A 656 14.70 61.04 -16.35
CA LEU A 656 13.34 60.57 -16.13
C LEU A 656 12.41 61.25 -17.14
N LEU A 657 11.73 60.45 -17.96
CA LEU A 657 10.62 60.95 -18.76
C LEU A 657 9.40 61.06 -17.83
N CYS A 658 8.91 62.29 -17.61
CA CYS A 658 7.57 62.45 -17.05
C CYS A 658 6.57 61.78 -18.00
N PRO A 659 5.55 61.07 -17.49
CA PRO A 659 4.46 60.63 -18.34
C PRO A 659 3.83 61.90 -18.93
N VAL A 660 4.02 62.10 -20.24
CA VAL A 660 3.10 62.95 -20.99
C VAL A 660 1.77 62.23 -20.88
N LEU A 661 0.82 62.86 -20.18
CA LEU A 661 -0.56 62.40 -20.02
C LEU A 661 -1.22 62.21 -21.38
#